data_AF-A2S1B4-F1
#
_entry.id   AF-A2S1B4-F1
#
_cell.length_a   1.000
_cell.length_b   1.000
_cell.length_c   1.000
_cell.angle_alpha   90.00
_cell.angle_beta   90.00
_cell.angle_gamma   90.00
#
_symmetry.space_group_name_H-M   'P 1'
#
loop_
_entity.id
_entity.type
_entity.pdbx_description
1 polymer ?
#
loop_
_entity_poly.entity_id
_entity_poly.type
_entity_poly.pdbx_seq_one_letter_code
_entity_poly.pdbx_strand_id
1 'polypeptide(L)'
;MHRFETIRQLESSARTYASSFEAVFESGAGALLRDQSGREIIDCLSCAGALPLGHNHPEVNDAIRRFFQSGHVQQALDLSTPAKFEFVKTLFETLPDDWARRAKIQFCSPSGSDAVEAAMKLTRFATGRQTIVAFSGAYHGMTRGALAAMGNLGVKSGLGLGAGDVHFAPYPYRFRCPFGTDGTETDALSIQYLRNLLADPESGVSKPAAVVVEVVQGEGGCIPVSDAWLRALRQLTRAHEIALIIDEVQTGFGRTGSMFAFERAGIRPDVLVLSKAIGGGFPLAVVVYDEVLDVWPRGKHAGTFRGNQIAMVAGKATIEILRRDRLDAHAAQMGALLVDGLREIARAHPEFGDVRGRGLMVGVEIVDPSSDGAPQDGELARAIKLEAFRNGLLVETGGRHGAVLRLLPPLIVNRADISAILERLDASIAQAKRGRGPRGGANHRSDERDGEAARPVAQGQSALPQAEPVKREAERRRGLLKPAFLLLWLGETALDFGSALMSFALAAWIFQKTGSAERFSFAVLSAAIPALLLTPVAGALADRFDRRWVIAGCDVAMAIMIGALAWLLFRGALAPGHLYFFNATSAAIGCIRMPAYRAAVTAIVPRERLTQASGFTGTSQALLRIAAPLIAGYVLADYGLKGIVGLDMLMIAAGSAAIFAALLRAAHAIRGVVGAVDASLIEGVSASFAAAVRYFKSVPMFQGLAAYNMLQESLLLLSSVMLTPLVLSTHSSSTLGLILTYGALGGLAGSLLLLVLRIEARLMSLALFADAVLAMLIALVGFSRSPAAWCAFVFLAYFASSASSACTSALWARKTPREMRGSIFALNTSMNLAAMSIVVLVGGVLCQRLFEPALADGGAWAPTVGAWLGTGKGRGIGLLLVLCGAAGCVASLLALTCTRLRHLDALVPDQTHDDARDLLRNGVAVT
;
A
#
# COMPACT_ATOMS: atom_id res chain seq x y z
N MET A 1 30.05 20.05 9.84
CA MET A 1 28.99 20.44 8.87
C MET A 1 28.75 19.42 7.76
N HIS A 2 29.77 18.82 7.12
CA HIS A 2 29.59 17.88 6.00
C HIS A 2 28.68 16.67 6.31
N ARG A 3 28.81 16.04 7.49
CA ARG A 3 27.99 14.85 7.88
C ARG A 3 26.49 15.15 7.99
N PHE A 4 26.11 16.23 8.68
CA PHE A 4 24.71 16.63 8.84
C PHE A 4 24.08 16.91 7.47
N GLU A 5 24.76 17.68 6.63
CA GLU A 5 24.25 18.06 5.31
C GLU A 5 24.06 16.84 4.40
N THR A 6 24.99 15.87 4.43
CA THR A 6 24.84 14.61 3.69
C THR A 6 23.59 13.84 4.13
N ILE A 7 23.37 13.66 5.44
CA ILE A 7 22.16 12.98 5.95
C ILE A 7 20.91 13.77 5.56
N ARG A 8 20.96 15.10 5.67
CA ARG A 8 19.87 16.01 5.29
C ARG A 8 19.48 15.85 3.82
N GLN A 9 20.44 15.60 2.93
CA GLN A 9 20.19 15.38 1.50
C GLN A 9 19.65 13.98 1.19
N LEU A 10 20.10 12.95 1.92
CA LEU A 10 19.73 11.56 1.67
C LEU A 10 18.40 11.16 2.29
N GLU A 11 18.11 11.65 3.50
CA GLU A 11 16.88 11.31 4.21
C GLU A 11 15.67 12.08 3.69
N SER A 12 14.50 11.48 3.83
CA SER A 12 13.21 12.07 3.45
C SER A 12 12.97 13.41 4.16
N SER A 13 12.31 14.33 3.46
CA SER A 13 11.78 15.56 4.06
C SER A 13 10.69 15.30 5.11
N ALA A 14 10.18 14.07 5.22
CA ALA A 14 9.22 13.66 6.24
C ALA A 14 9.78 13.58 7.67
N ARG A 15 11.09 13.79 7.87
CA ARG A 15 11.73 13.81 9.19
C ARG A 15 11.28 15.01 10.05
N THR A 16 11.10 14.77 11.35
CA THR A 16 10.59 15.77 12.31
C THR A 16 11.69 16.36 13.20
N TYR A 17 12.41 15.54 13.96
CA TYR A 17 13.39 16.02 14.93
C TYR A 17 14.65 16.57 14.26
N ALA A 18 15.21 15.83 13.30
CA ALA A 18 16.43 16.21 12.58
C ALA A 18 16.26 17.43 11.65
N SER A 19 15.02 17.88 11.39
CA SER A 19 14.75 19.14 10.69
C SER A 19 14.63 20.34 11.64
N SER A 20 14.42 20.11 12.94
CA SER A 20 14.39 21.17 13.97
C SER A 20 15.74 21.34 14.67
N PHE A 21 16.45 20.24 14.93
CA PHE A 21 17.72 20.22 15.64
C PHE A 21 18.86 19.89 14.67
N GLU A 22 19.45 20.92 14.09
CA GLU A 22 20.48 20.79 13.06
C GLU A 22 21.87 20.45 13.63
N ALA A 23 21.99 19.28 14.27
CA ALA A 23 23.23 18.79 14.86
C ALA A 23 23.44 17.30 14.60
N VAL A 24 24.71 16.88 14.61
CA VAL A 24 25.09 15.46 14.69
C VAL A 24 25.49 15.18 16.13
N PHE A 25 24.75 14.30 16.80
CA PHE A 25 25.06 13.85 18.15
C PHE A 25 26.04 12.68 18.09
N GLU A 26 27.14 12.76 18.83
CA GLU A 26 28.22 11.76 18.80
C GLU A 26 28.21 10.84 20.01
N SER A 27 27.81 11.36 21.18
CA SER A 27 27.76 10.58 22.41
C SER A 27 26.67 11.10 23.35
N GLY A 28 26.28 10.27 24.30
CA GLY A 28 25.42 10.65 25.41
C GLY A 28 25.73 9.83 26.65
N ALA A 29 25.49 10.41 27.82
CA ALA A 29 25.62 9.73 29.10
C ALA A 29 24.60 10.31 30.09
N GLY A 30 23.76 9.47 30.68
CA GLY A 30 22.66 9.90 31.53
C GLY A 30 21.75 10.89 30.79
N ALA A 31 21.56 12.09 31.35
CA ALA A 31 20.73 13.14 30.75
C ALA A 31 21.47 14.05 29.77
N LEU A 32 22.74 13.78 29.45
CA LEU A 32 23.55 14.65 28.60
C LEU A 32 23.79 14.02 27.22
N LEU A 33 23.70 14.86 26.20
CA LEU A 33 24.14 14.59 24.84
C LEU A 33 25.32 15.51 24.49
N ARG A 34 26.24 15.02 23.67
CA ARG A 34 27.34 15.82 23.11
C ARG A 34 27.27 15.78 21.59
N ASP A 35 27.26 16.96 20.98
CA ASP A 35 27.28 17.11 19.52
C ASP A 35 28.71 17.11 18.94
N GLN A 36 28.81 17.04 17.62
CA GLN A 36 30.08 17.04 16.87
C GLN A 36 30.95 18.30 17.09
N SER A 37 30.41 19.37 17.67
CA SER A 37 31.20 20.56 18.06
C SER A 37 31.68 20.51 19.51
N GLY A 38 31.40 19.41 20.21
CA GLY A 38 31.72 19.23 21.62
C GLY A 38 30.75 19.92 22.58
N ARG A 39 29.62 20.48 22.10
CA ARG A 39 28.65 21.16 22.95
C ARG A 39 27.81 20.14 23.71
N GLU A 40 27.65 20.38 25.00
CA GLU A 40 26.83 19.55 25.88
C GLU A 40 25.40 20.08 25.96
N ILE A 41 24.44 19.15 25.84
CA ILE A 41 23.01 19.45 25.75
C ILE A 41 22.27 18.55 26.74
N ILE A 42 21.47 19.15 27.62
CA ILE A 42 20.59 18.43 28.52
C ILE A 42 19.41 17.90 27.72
N ASP A 43 19.18 16.59 27.74
CA ASP A 43 18.16 15.89 26.97
C ASP A 43 16.84 15.78 27.74
N CYS A 44 15.97 16.77 27.59
CA CYS A 44 14.58 16.72 28.05
C CYS A 44 13.62 16.12 27.02
N LEU A 45 14.12 15.48 25.95
CA LEU A 45 13.31 14.72 25.00
C LEU A 45 13.38 13.22 25.32
N SER A 46 14.57 12.71 25.66
CA SER A 46 14.85 11.31 26.04
C SER A 46 14.25 10.30 25.06
N CYS A 47 14.41 10.56 23.76
CA CYS A 47 13.76 9.81 22.67
C CYS A 47 12.22 9.70 22.88
N ALA A 48 11.57 10.85 23.06
CA ALA A 48 10.14 10.96 23.41
C ALA A 48 9.75 10.12 24.65
N GLY A 49 10.61 10.13 25.66
CA GLY A 49 10.44 9.41 26.93
C GLY A 49 10.83 7.92 26.91
N ALA A 50 11.42 7.41 25.83
CA ALA A 50 11.82 6.00 25.72
C ALA A 50 13.10 5.62 26.47
N LEU A 51 13.86 6.60 26.98
CA LEU A 51 15.11 6.40 27.71
C LEU A 51 14.93 6.72 29.21
N PRO A 52 14.31 5.82 30.02
CA PRO A 52 14.06 6.10 31.43
C PRO A 52 15.34 6.30 32.24
N LEU A 53 16.43 5.61 31.90
CA LEU A 53 17.74 5.75 32.55
C LEU A 53 18.70 6.69 31.79
N GLY A 54 18.21 7.38 30.75
CA GLY A 54 19.03 8.21 29.89
C GLY A 54 19.95 7.37 28.99
N HIS A 55 21.01 8.02 28.50
CA HIS A 55 21.96 7.42 27.56
C HIS A 55 23.02 6.57 28.26
N ASN A 56 23.35 5.41 27.69
CA ASN A 56 24.51 4.58 28.07
C ASN A 56 24.62 4.20 29.56
N HIS A 57 23.51 3.85 30.22
CA HIS A 57 23.54 3.41 31.63
C HIS A 57 24.51 2.22 31.83
N PRO A 58 25.49 2.30 32.75
CA PRO A 58 26.55 1.29 32.88
C PRO A 58 26.03 -0.13 33.10
N GLU A 59 25.08 -0.31 34.02
CA GLU A 59 24.54 -1.63 34.35
C GLU A 59 23.77 -2.28 33.17
N VAL A 60 23.08 -1.47 32.35
CA VAL A 60 22.36 -1.96 31.16
C VAL A 60 23.37 -2.36 30.08
N ASN A 61 24.40 -1.53 29.88
CA ASN A 61 25.48 -1.83 28.95
C ASN A 61 26.22 -3.12 29.35
N ASP A 62 26.47 -3.35 30.64
CA ASP A 62 27.10 -4.57 31.13
C ASP A 62 26.20 -5.81 30.97
N ALA A 63 24.89 -5.67 31.15
CA ALA A 63 23.94 -6.74 30.84
C ALA A 63 23.97 -7.13 29.36
N ILE A 64 24.00 -6.14 28.46
CA ILE A 64 24.08 -6.37 27.00
C ILE A 64 25.43 -6.97 26.60
N ARG A 65 26.55 -6.49 27.16
CA ARG A 65 27.89 -7.06 26.89
C ARG A 65 27.95 -8.53 27.27
N ARG A 66 27.48 -8.88 28.48
CA ARG A 66 27.38 -10.28 28.93
C ARG A 66 26.50 -11.11 28.00
N PHE A 67 25.37 -10.55 27.54
CA PHE A 67 24.51 -11.23 26.58
C PHE A 67 25.22 -11.51 25.25
N PHE A 68 25.96 -10.56 24.68
CA PHE A 68 26.73 -10.78 23.45
C PHE A 68 27.82 -11.84 23.62
N GLN A 69 28.42 -11.94 24.80
CA GLN A 69 29.43 -12.96 25.11
C GLN A 69 28.84 -14.36 25.37
N SER A 70 27.53 -14.45 25.67
CA SER A 70 26.88 -15.72 26.02
C SER A 70 26.63 -16.69 24.86
N GLY A 71 26.73 -16.24 23.61
CA GLY A 71 26.38 -17.04 22.43
C GLY A 71 24.87 -17.26 22.22
N HIS A 72 24.01 -16.65 23.04
CA HIS A 72 22.56 -16.72 22.88
C HIS A 72 22.08 -16.05 21.58
N VAL A 73 20.95 -16.53 21.05
CA VAL A 73 20.31 -15.98 19.85
C VAL A 73 19.87 -14.53 20.08
N GLN A 74 20.19 -13.63 19.15
CA GLN A 74 19.88 -12.20 19.27
C GLN A 74 18.48 -11.82 18.74
N GLN A 75 17.94 -12.62 17.81
CA GLN A 75 16.62 -12.49 17.22
C GLN A 75 15.98 -13.87 17.14
N ALA A 76 14.72 -13.99 17.59
CA ALA A 76 14.12 -15.32 17.78
C ALA A 76 12.63 -15.42 17.40
N LEU A 77 12.07 -14.49 16.60
CA LEU A 77 10.62 -14.43 16.31
C LEU A 77 9.79 -14.53 17.61
N ASP A 78 9.00 -15.57 17.80
CA ASP A 78 8.28 -15.89 19.05
C ASP A 78 8.81 -17.11 19.79
N LEU A 79 9.95 -17.68 19.37
CA LEU A 79 10.58 -18.81 20.03
C LEU A 79 10.93 -18.48 21.49
N SER A 80 10.88 -19.51 22.33
CA SER A 80 11.30 -19.42 23.73
C SER A 80 12.82 -19.36 23.83
N THR A 81 13.31 -18.46 24.67
CA THR A 81 14.74 -18.25 24.94
C THR A 81 14.92 -17.90 26.42
N PRO A 82 16.14 -18.05 26.98
CA PRO A 82 16.44 -17.58 28.33
C PRO A 82 16.14 -16.09 28.51
N ALA A 83 16.54 -15.25 27.55
CA ALA A 83 16.30 -13.80 27.62
C ALA A 83 14.80 -13.46 27.63
N LYS A 84 13.98 -14.12 26.80
CA LYS A 84 12.52 -13.94 26.79
C LYS A 84 11.88 -14.39 28.10
N PHE A 85 12.29 -15.56 28.62
CA PHE A 85 11.77 -16.07 29.88
C PHE A 85 12.03 -15.10 31.03
N GLU A 86 13.28 -14.67 31.20
CA GLU A 86 13.71 -13.77 32.25
C GLU A 86 13.02 -12.41 32.16
N PHE A 87 12.90 -11.86 30.94
CA PHE A 87 12.19 -10.62 30.70
C PHE A 87 10.69 -10.73 31.03
N VAL A 88 10.00 -11.76 30.55
CA VAL A 88 8.56 -11.95 30.82
C VAL A 88 8.30 -12.08 32.31
N LYS A 89 9.12 -12.87 33.03
CA LYS A 89 9.03 -13.00 34.47
C LYS A 89 9.17 -11.64 35.17
N THR A 90 10.23 -10.91 34.84
CA THR A 90 10.52 -9.59 35.44
C THR A 90 9.40 -8.57 35.16
N LEU A 91 8.85 -8.56 33.95
CA LEU A 91 7.71 -7.70 33.59
C LEU A 91 6.45 -8.08 34.36
N PHE A 92 6.15 -9.37 34.53
CA PHE A 92 4.97 -9.80 35.27
C PHE A 92 5.07 -9.48 36.76
N GLU A 93 6.27 -9.45 37.33
CA GLU A 93 6.52 -8.98 38.70
C GLU A 93 6.26 -7.47 38.91
N THR A 94 6.09 -6.69 37.85
CA THR A 94 5.68 -5.27 37.96
C THR A 94 4.17 -5.09 37.88
N LEU A 95 3.42 -6.11 37.50
CA LEU A 95 1.96 -6.04 37.42
C LEU A 95 1.35 -6.24 38.82
N PRO A 96 0.16 -5.69 39.10
CA PRO A 96 -0.61 -6.06 40.28
C PRO A 96 -0.78 -7.59 40.41
N ASP A 97 -0.50 -8.13 41.60
CA ASP A 97 -0.44 -9.59 41.84
C ASP A 97 -1.70 -10.35 41.41
N ASP A 98 -2.88 -9.76 41.64
CA ASP A 98 -4.16 -10.36 41.26
C ASP A 98 -4.33 -10.45 39.74
N TRP A 99 -3.76 -9.49 39.01
CA TRP A 99 -3.80 -9.47 37.56
C TRP A 99 -2.73 -10.34 36.94
N ALA A 100 -1.50 -10.33 37.48
CA ALA A 100 -0.36 -11.10 36.98
C ALA A 100 -0.70 -12.59 36.81
N ARG A 101 -1.50 -13.16 37.72
CA ARG A 101 -1.91 -14.58 37.69
C ARG A 101 -2.81 -14.97 36.51
N ARG A 102 -3.48 -14.00 35.89
CA ARG A 102 -4.52 -14.18 34.86
C ARG A 102 -4.22 -13.36 33.60
N ALA A 103 -3.08 -12.69 33.56
CA ALA A 103 -2.65 -11.92 32.41
C ALA A 103 -1.96 -12.83 31.38
N LYS A 104 -2.15 -12.51 30.10
CA LYS A 104 -1.42 -13.05 28.96
C LYS A 104 -0.61 -11.94 28.32
N ILE A 105 0.41 -12.31 27.57
CA ILE A 105 1.28 -11.38 26.86
C ILE A 105 1.40 -11.76 25.39
N GLN A 106 1.29 -10.77 24.51
CA GLN A 106 1.61 -10.91 23.10
C GLN A 106 2.73 -9.94 22.73
N PHE A 107 3.78 -10.48 22.09
CA PHE A 107 4.85 -9.68 21.51
C PHE A 107 4.44 -9.16 20.13
N CYS A 108 4.66 -7.88 19.90
CA CYS A 108 4.32 -7.18 18.66
C CYS A 108 5.59 -6.84 17.88
N SER A 109 5.44 -6.44 16.62
CA SER A 109 6.51 -5.71 15.93
C SER A 109 6.92 -4.52 16.80
N PRO A 110 8.21 -4.14 16.83
CA PRO A 110 8.77 -3.33 17.91
C PRO A 110 8.43 -1.84 17.80
N SER A 111 7.13 -1.52 17.82
CA SER A 111 6.57 -0.18 17.81
C SER A 111 5.26 -0.14 18.60
N GLY A 112 5.01 0.93 19.33
CA GLY A 112 3.73 1.14 20.02
C GLY A 112 2.52 1.12 19.07
N SER A 113 2.69 1.61 17.84
CA SER A 113 1.64 1.58 16.81
C SER A 113 1.13 0.17 16.53
N ASP A 114 2.05 -0.79 16.35
CA ASP A 114 1.70 -2.19 16.11
C ASP A 114 1.06 -2.86 17.35
N ALA A 115 1.50 -2.48 18.56
CA ALA A 115 0.88 -2.94 19.79
C ALA A 115 -0.55 -2.39 19.97
N VAL A 116 -0.83 -1.14 19.58
CA VAL A 116 -2.21 -0.62 19.51
C VAL A 116 -3.04 -1.39 18.49
N GLU A 117 -2.50 -1.67 17.29
CA GLU A 117 -3.19 -2.52 16.30
C GLU A 117 -3.51 -3.90 16.86
N ALA A 118 -2.59 -4.49 17.61
CA ALA A 118 -2.79 -5.76 18.30
C ALA A 118 -3.92 -5.68 19.33
N ALA A 119 -3.93 -4.64 20.19
CA ALA A 119 -4.96 -4.43 21.20
C ALA A 119 -6.35 -4.21 20.59
N MET A 120 -6.44 -3.41 19.53
CA MET A 120 -7.70 -3.20 18.79
C MET A 120 -8.17 -4.52 18.14
N LYS A 121 -7.25 -5.29 17.55
CA LYS A 121 -7.59 -6.58 16.94
C LYS A 121 -8.05 -7.61 17.96
N LEU A 122 -7.34 -7.72 19.09
CA LEU A 122 -7.66 -8.61 20.20
C LEU A 122 -9.08 -8.33 20.73
N THR A 123 -9.37 -7.07 21.05
CA THR A 123 -10.67 -6.68 21.62
C THR A 123 -11.82 -6.84 20.63
N ARG A 124 -11.62 -6.50 19.35
CA ARG A 124 -12.61 -6.78 18.29
C ARG A 124 -12.88 -8.26 18.12
N PHE A 125 -11.83 -9.08 18.14
CA PHE A 125 -11.98 -10.53 18.02
C PHE A 125 -12.71 -11.11 19.23
N ALA A 126 -12.31 -10.73 20.44
CA ALA A 126 -12.88 -11.27 21.68
C ALA A 126 -14.35 -10.85 21.89
N THR A 127 -14.71 -9.63 21.50
CA THR A 127 -16.08 -9.11 21.70
C THR A 127 -17.01 -9.34 20.52
N GLY A 128 -16.47 -9.63 19.33
CA GLY A 128 -17.22 -9.67 18.07
C GLY A 128 -17.68 -8.29 17.56
N ARG A 129 -17.24 -7.19 18.19
CA ARG A 129 -17.66 -5.80 17.88
C ARG A 129 -16.57 -5.09 17.07
N GLN A 130 -16.93 -4.03 16.33
CA GLN A 130 -15.98 -3.31 15.46
C GLN A 130 -15.56 -1.95 16.01
N THR A 131 -16.49 -1.18 16.56
CA THR A 131 -16.24 0.21 16.96
C THR A 131 -15.25 0.31 18.11
N ILE A 132 -14.31 1.25 18.02
CA ILE A 132 -13.38 1.63 19.09
C ILE A 132 -13.66 3.08 19.47
N VAL A 133 -13.76 3.39 20.77
CA VAL A 133 -13.80 4.78 21.24
C VAL A 133 -12.38 5.24 21.55
N ALA A 134 -11.95 6.33 20.94
CA ALA A 134 -10.70 7.04 21.22
C ALA A 134 -11.01 8.47 21.67
N PHE A 135 -9.99 9.23 22.07
CA PHE A 135 -10.20 10.58 22.61
C PHE A 135 -9.58 11.68 21.76
N SER A 136 -10.20 12.87 21.75
CA SER A 136 -9.65 14.05 21.09
C SER A 136 -8.26 14.39 21.67
N GLY A 137 -7.30 14.70 20.81
CA GLY A 137 -5.90 14.94 21.21
C GLY A 137 -5.02 13.70 21.39
N ALA A 138 -5.56 12.49 21.28
CA ALA A 138 -4.79 11.25 21.51
C ALA A 138 -3.69 11.00 20.46
N TYR A 139 -2.66 10.25 20.83
CA TYR A 139 -1.63 9.74 19.93
C TYR A 139 -1.37 8.26 20.19
N HIS A 140 -1.89 7.41 19.29
CA HIS A 140 -1.78 5.96 19.41
C HIS A 140 -0.84 5.31 18.37
N GLY A 141 -0.33 6.07 17.40
CA GLY A 141 0.67 5.58 16.44
C GLY A 141 0.38 5.90 14.98
N MET A 142 1.27 5.43 14.09
CA MET A 142 1.33 5.84 12.67
C MET A 142 0.93 4.72 11.69
N THR A 143 0.55 3.54 12.17
CA THR A 143 -0.05 2.47 11.34
C THR A 143 -1.53 2.76 11.09
N ARG A 144 -2.16 2.15 10.08
CA ARG A 144 -3.49 2.55 9.60
C ARG A 144 -4.57 2.61 10.72
N GLY A 145 -4.70 1.58 11.55
CA GLY A 145 -5.67 1.51 12.63
C GLY A 145 -5.30 2.39 13.82
N ALA A 146 -4.04 2.38 14.25
CA ALA A 146 -3.55 3.26 15.30
C ALA A 146 -3.68 4.75 14.93
N LEU A 147 -3.37 5.08 13.68
CA LEU A 147 -3.54 6.41 13.10
C LEU A 147 -5.02 6.77 13.00
N ALA A 148 -5.94 5.84 12.72
CA ALA A 148 -7.37 6.10 12.77
C ALA A 148 -7.83 6.55 14.18
N ALA A 149 -7.21 6.00 15.23
CA ALA A 149 -7.44 6.39 16.63
C ALA A 149 -6.69 7.67 17.07
N MET A 150 -5.90 8.31 16.20
CA MET A 150 -5.18 9.54 16.54
C MET A 150 -6.07 10.80 16.55
N GLY A 151 -6.00 11.63 17.59
CA GLY A 151 -6.73 12.88 17.68
C GLY A 151 -6.14 14.04 16.85
N ASN A 152 -4.88 13.93 16.42
CA ASN A 152 -4.21 14.93 15.58
C ASN A 152 -4.56 14.77 14.08
N LEU A 153 -5.24 15.77 13.52
CA LEU A 153 -5.66 15.77 12.11
C LEU A 153 -4.52 16.02 11.11
N GLY A 154 -3.43 16.65 11.52
CA GLY A 154 -2.34 17.05 10.62
C GLY A 154 -1.71 15.86 9.90
N VAL A 155 -1.44 14.78 10.64
CA VAL A 155 -0.87 13.54 10.09
C VAL A 155 -1.91 12.63 9.43
N LYS A 156 -3.21 12.85 9.66
CA LYS A 156 -4.32 12.14 9.00
C LYS A 156 -4.68 12.74 7.63
N SER A 157 -4.46 14.04 7.48
CA SER A 157 -4.91 14.82 6.33
C SER A 157 -4.30 14.33 5.02
N GLY A 158 -5.14 14.13 3.99
CA GLY A 158 -4.70 13.73 2.65
C GLY A 158 -4.43 12.23 2.45
N LEU A 159 -4.64 11.39 3.47
CA LEU A 159 -4.42 9.93 3.40
C LEU A 159 -5.65 9.11 2.98
N GLY A 160 -6.83 9.73 2.85
CA GLY A 160 -8.08 9.01 2.55
C GLY A 160 -8.48 8.00 3.64
N LEU A 161 -7.98 8.18 4.86
CA LEU A 161 -8.39 7.41 6.03
C LEU A 161 -9.77 7.89 6.45
N GLY A 162 -10.82 7.19 6.02
CA GLY A 162 -12.16 7.38 6.57
C GLY A 162 -12.18 6.99 8.05
N ALA A 163 -13.06 7.62 8.84
CA ALA A 163 -13.31 7.28 10.24
C ALA A 163 -14.07 5.95 10.41
N GLY A 164 -13.75 4.94 9.60
CA GLY A 164 -14.37 3.61 9.69
C GLY A 164 -13.99 2.97 11.03
N ASP A 165 -15.00 2.75 11.88
CA ASP A 165 -14.95 2.00 13.13
C ASP A 165 -14.19 2.65 14.31
N VAL A 166 -13.93 3.96 14.28
CA VAL A 166 -13.42 4.74 15.43
C VAL A 166 -14.33 5.94 15.72
N HIS A 167 -14.77 6.06 16.97
CA HIS A 167 -15.51 7.21 17.47
C HIS A 167 -14.65 8.04 18.43
N PHE A 168 -14.67 9.36 18.30
CA PHE A 168 -13.88 10.26 19.16
C PHE A 168 -14.75 10.89 20.25
N ALA A 169 -14.37 10.67 21.50
CA ALA A 169 -14.95 11.34 22.66
C ALA A 169 -14.09 12.53 23.13
N PRO A 170 -14.67 13.55 23.78
CA PRO A 170 -13.90 14.65 24.37
C PRO A 170 -12.99 14.17 25.52
N TYR A 171 -11.69 14.41 25.40
CA TYR A 171 -10.74 14.16 26.50
C TYR A 171 -10.87 15.26 27.57
N PRO A 172 -10.85 14.92 28.87
CA PRO A 172 -10.88 15.93 29.92
C PRO A 172 -9.66 16.83 29.86
N TYR A 173 -9.89 18.11 29.59
CA TYR A 173 -8.84 19.13 29.59
C TYR A 173 -9.33 20.38 30.31
N ARG A 174 -8.98 20.55 31.59
CA ARG A 174 -9.53 21.62 32.43
C ARG A 174 -9.21 23.04 31.92
N PHE A 175 -7.95 23.28 31.53
CA PHE A 175 -7.53 24.60 31.03
C PHE A 175 -8.24 25.00 29.73
N ARG A 176 -8.60 24.03 28.88
CA ARG A 176 -9.39 24.26 27.66
C ARG A 176 -10.53 23.25 27.58
N CYS A 177 -11.53 23.45 28.45
CA CYS A 177 -12.64 22.53 28.57
C CYS A 177 -13.33 22.33 27.20
N PRO A 178 -13.41 21.09 26.67
CA PRO A 178 -14.03 20.86 25.37
C PRO A 178 -15.55 21.07 25.37
N PHE A 179 -16.14 21.30 26.54
CA PHE A 179 -17.56 21.58 26.73
C PHE A 179 -17.86 23.08 26.88
N GLY A 180 -16.86 23.96 26.76
CA GLY A 180 -17.04 25.40 26.83
C GLY A 180 -17.33 25.96 28.23
N THR A 181 -17.00 25.21 29.28
CA THR A 181 -17.13 25.65 30.68
C THR A 181 -15.78 26.13 31.24
N ASP A 182 -15.78 26.61 32.49
CA ASP A 182 -14.58 27.05 33.22
C ASP A 182 -13.58 25.93 33.58
N GLY A 183 -13.91 24.68 33.22
CA GLY A 183 -13.06 23.53 33.46
C GLY A 183 -13.37 22.75 34.74
N THR A 184 -14.13 23.30 35.68
CA THR A 184 -14.38 22.69 37.00
C THR A 184 -15.13 21.36 36.91
N GLU A 185 -16.12 21.28 36.01
CA GLU A 185 -16.96 20.09 35.81
C GLU A 185 -16.49 19.18 34.66
N THR A 186 -15.33 19.46 34.06
CA THR A 186 -14.87 18.77 32.83
C THR A 186 -14.89 17.24 32.95
N ASP A 187 -14.47 16.72 34.09
CA ASP A 187 -14.43 15.28 34.34
C ASP A 187 -15.86 14.69 34.34
N ALA A 188 -16.80 15.34 35.04
CA ALA A 188 -18.18 14.91 35.13
C ALA A 188 -18.89 14.97 33.76
N LEU A 189 -18.70 16.07 33.02
CA LEU A 189 -19.26 16.26 31.68
C LEU A 189 -18.72 15.23 30.68
N SER A 190 -17.43 14.92 30.73
CA SER A 190 -16.81 13.89 29.88
C SER A 190 -17.40 12.50 30.14
N ILE A 191 -17.57 12.11 31.41
CA ILE A 191 -18.19 10.82 31.76
C ILE A 191 -19.68 10.81 31.41
N GLN A 192 -20.40 11.91 31.63
CA GLN A 192 -21.81 12.01 31.27
C GLN A 192 -22.02 11.90 29.76
N TYR A 193 -21.15 12.53 28.95
CA TYR A 193 -21.17 12.36 27.50
C TYR A 193 -21.03 10.90 27.10
N LEU A 194 -20.03 10.18 27.65
CA LEU A 194 -19.83 8.76 27.37
C LEU A 194 -21.00 7.90 27.85
N ARG A 195 -21.60 8.22 29.01
CA ARG A 195 -22.78 7.53 29.52
C ARG A 195 -23.97 7.67 28.56
N ASN A 196 -24.23 8.89 28.08
CA ASN A 196 -25.29 9.15 27.13
C ASN A 196 -25.02 8.42 25.81
N LEU A 197 -23.79 8.52 25.29
CA LEU A 197 -23.36 7.84 24.06
C LEU A 197 -23.63 6.33 24.09
N LEU A 198 -23.40 5.68 25.24
CA LEU A 198 -23.55 4.24 25.41
C LEU A 198 -24.97 3.79 25.80
N ALA A 199 -25.80 4.70 26.31
CA ALA A 199 -27.16 4.39 26.75
C ALA A 199 -28.23 4.76 25.71
N ASP A 200 -27.94 5.71 24.82
CA ASP A 200 -28.85 6.15 23.78
C ASP A 200 -28.83 5.19 22.58
N PRO A 201 -29.95 4.50 22.27
CA PRO A 201 -30.03 3.59 21.12
C PRO A 201 -29.89 4.31 19.77
N GLU A 202 -30.13 5.63 19.73
CA GLU A 202 -30.02 6.46 18.53
C GLU A 202 -28.74 7.32 18.52
N SER A 203 -27.74 6.98 19.34
CA SER A 203 -26.47 7.72 19.43
C SER A 203 -25.63 7.69 18.14
N GLY A 204 -25.99 6.81 17.20
CA GLY A 204 -25.24 6.58 15.95
C GLY A 204 -23.94 5.81 16.15
N VAL A 205 -23.64 5.33 17.37
CA VAL A 205 -22.42 4.59 17.70
C VAL A 205 -22.76 3.19 18.16
N SER A 206 -22.37 2.18 17.38
CA SER A 206 -22.57 0.79 17.77
C SER A 206 -21.78 0.46 19.06
N LYS A 207 -22.30 -0.44 19.89
CA LYS A 207 -21.68 -0.85 21.16
C LYS A 207 -20.19 -1.15 20.93
N PRO A 208 -19.26 -0.39 21.53
CA PRO A 208 -17.84 -0.53 21.23
C PRO A 208 -17.25 -1.89 21.66
N ALA A 209 -16.23 -2.33 20.92
CA ALA A 209 -15.33 -3.40 21.36
C ALA A 209 -14.45 -2.93 22.51
N ALA A 210 -13.92 -1.70 22.42
CA ALA A 210 -13.06 -1.14 23.43
C ALA A 210 -13.11 0.40 23.48
N VAL A 211 -12.67 0.93 24.62
CA VAL A 211 -12.22 2.31 24.78
C VAL A 211 -10.71 2.31 24.92
N VAL A 212 -9.99 3.10 24.11
CA VAL A 212 -8.55 3.28 24.18
C VAL A 212 -8.21 4.66 24.73
N VAL A 213 -7.33 4.74 25.73
CA VAL A 213 -7.00 6.00 26.41
C VAL A 213 -5.57 6.03 26.94
N GLU A 214 -4.93 7.20 26.82
CA GLU A 214 -3.70 7.56 27.53
C GLU A 214 -4.08 8.19 28.90
N VAL A 215 -3.51 7.73 30.01
CA VAL A 215 -3.74 8.33 31.34
C VAL A 215 -3.19 9.76 31.43
N VAL A 216 -2.11 10.00 30.71
CA VAL A 216 -1.61 11.34 30.42
C VAL A 216 -1.40 11.42 28.92
N GLN A 217 -2.20 12.22 28.22
CA GLN A 217 -2.01 12.42 26.77
C GLN A 217 -0.64 13.04 26.51
N GLY A 218 0.22 12.30 25.83
CA GLY A 218 1.60 12.69 25.60
C GLY A 218 1.76 13.76 24.54
N GLU A 219 1.68 13.35 23.29
CA GLU A 219 1.74 14.26 22.13
C GLU A 219 0.58 15.27 22.15
N GLY A 220 -0.54 14.92 22.79
CA GLY A 220 -1.68 15.82 23.04
C GLY A 220 -1.37 17.01 23.96
N GLY A 221 -0.18 17.03 24.57
CA GLY A 221 0.35 18.16 25.33
C GLY A 221 0.52 17.89 26.82
N CYS A 222 0.94 16.68 27.20
CA CYS A 222 1.12 16.26 28.61
C CYS A 222 -0.11 16.55 29.49
N ILE A 223 -1.31 16.18 29.02
CA ILE A 223 -2.58 16.45 29.72
C ILE A 223 -2.95 15.26 30.59
N PRO A 224 -2.88 15.33 31.93
CA PRO A 224 -3.31 14.24 32.79
C PRO A 224 -4.83 14.24 33.03
N VAL A 225 -5.47 13.06 33.00
CA VAL A 225 -6.82 12.92 33.57
C VAL A 225 -6.76 12.89 35.10
N SER A 226 -7.90 13.10 35.77
CA SER A 226 -8.01 12.87 37.20
C SER A 226 -8.17 11.38 37.53
N ASP A 227 -7.76 10.99 38.73
CA ASP A 227 -7.93 9.60 39.19
C ASP A 227 -9.42 9.24 39.34
N ALA A 228 -10.26 10.23 39.69
CA ALA A 228 -11.71 10.08 39.77
C ALA A 228 -12.34 9.81 38.39
N TRP A 229 -11.92 10.56 37.36
CA TRP A 229 -12.38 10.33 35.98
C TRP A 229 -11.99 8.94 35.49
N LEU A 230 -10.75 8.50 35.74
CA LEU A 230 -10.28 7.19 35.29
C LEU A 230 -11.03 6.04 35.99
N ARG A 231 -11.36 6.17 37.28
CA ARG A 231 -12.24 5.23 38.00
C ARG A 231 -13.65 5.20 37.41
N ALA A 232 -14.23 6.37 37.13
CA ALA A 232 -15.55 6.47 36.52
C ALA A 232 -15.58 5.85 35.12
N LEU A 233 -14.54 6.05 34.31
CA LEU A 233 -14.40 5.42 33.00
C LEU A 233 -14.34 3.88 33.14
N ARG A 234 -13.52 3.35 34.05
CA ARG A 234 -13.43 1.90 34.30
C ARG A 234 -14.76 1.31 34.75
N GLN A 235 -15.49 2.01 35.61
CA GLN A 235 -16.82 1.59 36.05
C GLN A 235 -17.79 1.54 34.87
N LEU A 236 -17.78 2.57 34.03
CA LEU A 236 -18.62 2.65 32.84
C LEU A 236 -18.28 1.53 31.83
N THR A 237 -17.01 1.32 31.50
CA THR A 237 -16.62 0.27 30.55
C THR A 237 -16.99 -1.11 31.06
N ARG A 238 -16.82 -1.38 32.37
CA ARG A 238 -17.24 -2.65 32.98
C ARG A 238 -18.76 -2.85 32.93
N ALA A 239 -19.54 -1.83 33.27
CA ALA A 239 -21.00 -1.91 33.26
C ALA A 239 -21.58 -2.21 31.88
N HIS A 240 -20.89 -1.78 30.81
CA HIS A 240 -21.30 -2.02 29.43
C HIS A 240 -20.52 -3.16 28.75
N GLU A 241 -19.70 -3.93 29.48
CA GLU A 241 -18.86 -5.02 28.90
C GLU A 241 -17.99 -4.55 27.73
N ILE A 242 -17.41 -3.36 27.84
CA ILE A 242 -16.49 -2.78 26.86
C ILE A 242 -15.07 -2.94 27.42
N ALA A 243 -14.13 -3.39 26.59
CA ALA A 243 -12.75 -3.53 27.03
C ALA A 243 -12.11 -2.15 27.25
N LEU A 244 -11.41 -1.96 28.38
CA LEU A 244 -10.59 -0.79 28.62
C LEU A 244 -9.15 -1.07 28.20
N ILE A 245 -8.70 -0.41 27.13
CA ILE A 245 -7.31 -0.40 26.67
C ILE A 245 -6.64 0.84 27.26
N ILE A 246 -5.62 0.64 28.10
CA ILE A 246 -4.76 1.72 28.56
C ILE A 246 -3.48 1.71 27.72
N ASP A 247 -3.24 2.82 27.02
CA ASP A 247 -2.02 3.06 26.29
C ASP A 247 -0.98 3.69 27.21
N GLU A 248 -0.03 2.87 27.68
CA GLU A 248 1.08 3.28 28.55
C GLU A 248 2.41 3.29 27.80
N VAL A 249 2.36 3.41 26.47
CA VAL A 249 3.55 3.52 25.63
C VAL A 249 4.46 4.65 26.11
N GLN A 250 3.92 5.80 26.54
CA GLN A 250 4.73 6.91 27.06
C GLN A 250 4.70 7.07 28.59
N THR A 251 3.63 6.63 29.26
CA THR A 251 3.40 6.91 30.70
C THR A 251 3.91 5.82 31.64
N GLY A 252 4.19 4.62 31.13
CA GLY A 252 4.62 3.49 31.93
C GLY A 252 6.05 3.60 32.44
N PHE A 253 6.44 2.62 33.25
CA PHE A 253 7.78 2.43 33.81
C PHE A 253 8.29 3.63 34.62
N GLY A 254 7.47 4.17 35.52
CA GLY A 254 7.89 5.21 36.47
C GLY A 254 7.70 6.66 35.99
N ARG A 255 7.45 6.88 34.70
CA ARG A 255 7.39 8.22 34.08
C ARG A 255 6.47 9.20 34.80
N THR A 256 5.31 8.72 35.24
CA THR A 256 4.27 9.55 35.86
C THR A 256 4.33 9.61 37.39
N GLY A 257 5.36 9.02 38.00
CA GLY A 257 5.50 8.92 39.46
C GLY A 257 4.97 7.63 40.09
N SER A 258 4.58 6.66 39.25
CA SER A 258 4.19 5.29 39.62
C SER A 258 4.69 4.32 38.55
N MET A 259 4.77 3.02 38.85
CA MET A 259 5.24 2.02 37.88
C MET A 259 4.40 2.06 36.60
N PHE A 260 3.06 2.02 36.75
CA PHE A 260 2.13 2.35 35.67
C PHE A 260 1.20 3.49 36.13
N ALA A 261 0.83 4.39 35.21
CA ALA A 261 0.02 5.56 35.53
C ALA A 261 -1.40 5.20 36.03
N PHE A 262 -1.96 4.08 35.58
CA PHE A 262 -3.30 3.63 36.01
C PHE A 262 -3.37 3.22 37.48
N GLU A 263 -2.24 2.79 38.08
CA GLU A 263 -2.20 2.23 39.45
C GLU A 263 -2.66 3.24 40.49
N ARG A 264 -2.34 4.52 40.29
CA ARG A 264 -2.74 5.62 41.17
C ARG A 264 -4.26 5.74 41.29
N ALA A 265 -5.01 5.38 40.25
CA ALA A 265 -6.46 5.38 40.29
C ALA A 265 -7.05 4.13 40.97
N GLY A 266 -6.23 3.12 41.29
CA GLY A 266 -6.68 1.86 41.88
C GLY A 266 -7.54 1.01 40.94
N ILE A 267 -7.34 1.17 39.62
CA ILE A 267 -8.10 0.41 38.61
C ILE A 267 -7.23 -0.67 37.97
N ARG A 268 -7.89 -1.61 37.30
CA ARG A 268 -7.25 -2.61 36.44
C ARG A 268 -7.76 -2.49 34.99
N PRO A 269 -6.89 -2.32 33.99
CA PRO A 269 -7.29 -2.34 32.59
C PRO A 269 -7.60 -3.78 32.12
N ASP A 270 -8.29 -3.90 30.98
CA ASP A 270 -8.48 -5.21 30.33
C ASP A 270 -7.31 -5.51 29.36
N VAL A 271 -6.74 -4.45 28.77
CA VAL A 271 -5.54 -4.50 27.93
C VAL A 271 -4.62 -3.33 28.28
N LEU A 272 -3.33 -3.61 28.39
CA LEU A 272 -2.25 -2.64 28.60
C LEU A 272 -1.29 -2.70 27.41
N VAL A 273 -1.07 -1.56 26.77
CA VAL A 273 -0.15 -1.42 25.65
C VAL A 273 1.16 -0.84 26.15
N LEU A 274 2.27 -1.54 25.87
CA LEU A 274 3.60 -1.15 26.33
C LEU A 274 4.59 -1.10 25.16
N SER A 275 5.41 -0.05 25.12
CA SER A 275 6.56 0.07 24.21
C SER A 275 7.59 1.04 24.82
N LYS A 276 8.39 1.73 24.01
CA LYS A 276 9.39 2.73 24.43
C LYS A 276 10.28 2.21 25.57
N ALA A 277 10.04 2.64 26.80
CA ALA A 277 10.85 2.33 27.98
C ALA A 277 10.98 0.82 28.27
N ILE A 278 10.01 0.00 27.86
CA ILE A 278 10.00 -1.45 28.12
C ILE A 278 11.24 -2.18 27.59
N GLY A 279 11.83 -1.71 26.50
CA GLY A 279 13.03 -2.30 25.89
C GLY A 279 14.34 -1.74 26.42
N GLY A 280 14.33 -0.90 27.46
CA GLY A 280 15.53 -0.27 28.03
C GLY A 280 16.27 0.62 27.02
N GLY A 281 15.52 1.30 26.14
CA GLY A 281 16.05 2.11 25.04
C GLY A 281 16.19 1.39 23.70
N PHE A 282 15.91 0.08 23.65
CA PHE A 282 15.87 -0.68 22.40
C PHE A 282 14.42 -0.95 21.93
N PRO A 283 14.18 -1.15 20.62
CA PRO A 283 12.84 -1.36 20.09
C PRO A 283 12.20 -2.65 20.62
N LEU A 284 11.12 -2.52 21.38
CA LEU A 284 10.27 -3.60 21.88
C LEU A 284 8.84 -3.08 22.10
N ALA A 285 7.84 -3.93 21.83
CA ALA A 285 6.45 -3.61 22.11
C ALA A 285 5.67 -4.89 22.44
N VAL A 286 4.77 -4.79 23.41
CA VAL A 286 3.92 -5.90 23.85
C VAL A 286 2.53 -5.39 24.20
N VAL A 287 1.55 -6.28 24.15
CA VAL A 287 0.27 -6.09 24.83
C VAL A 287 0.14 -7.11 25.95
N VAL A 288 -0.21 -6.64 27.14
CA VAL A 288 -0.56 -7.47 28.31
C VAL A 288 -2.07 -7.36 28.49
N TYR A 289 -2.77 -8.49 28.61
CA TYR A 289 -4.23 -8.49 28.62
C TYR A 289 -4.79 -9.61 29.50
N ASP A 290 -6.03 -9.44 29.93
CA ASP A 290 -6.74 -10.47 30.72
C ASP A 290 -7.00 -11.72 29.88
N GLU A 291 -6.79 -12.91 30.45
CA GLU A 291 -6.93 -14.19 29.74
C GLU A 291 -8.32 -14.43 29.14
N VAL A 292 -9.36 -13.77 29.66
CA VAL A 292 -10.71 -13.82 29.07
C VAL A 292 -10.76 -13.29 27.63
N LEU A 293 -9.78 -12.46 27.23
CA LEU A 293 -9.66 -11.94 25.86
C LEU A 293 -8.81 -12.84 24.95
N ASP A 294 -8.14 -13.87 25.48
CA ASP A 294 -7.20 -14.74 24.75
C ASP A 294 -7.91 -15.80 23.89
N VAL A 295 -8.78 -15.35 23.00
CA VAL A 295 -9.61 -16.22 22.14
C VAL A 295 -9.21 -16.16 20.67
N TRP A 296 -8.28 -15.28 20.30
CA TRP A 296 -7.81 -15.14 18.92
C TRP A 296 -6.89 -16.28 18.44
N PRO A 297 -7.05 -16.79 17.20
CA PRO A 297 -6.21 -17.86 16.67
C PRO A 297 -4.72 -17.49 16.54
N ARG A 298 -3.88 -18.53 16.50
CA ARG A 298 -2.44 -18.42 16.22
C ARG A 298 -2.19 -17.63 14.92
N GLY A 299 -1.16 -16.79 14.92
CA GLY A 299 -0.75 -16.01 13.75
C GLY A 299 -1.66 -14.84 13.37
N LYS A 300 -2.73 -14.55 14.12
CA LYS A 300 -3.63 -13.41 13.83
C LYS A 300 -2.97 -12.04 13.97
N HIS A 301 -1.90 -11.95 14.74
CA HIS A 301 -1.03 -10.78 14.81
C HIS A 301 0.42 -11.27 14.90
N ALA A 302 1.22 -10.96 13.88
CA ALA A 302 2.58 -11.47 13.75
C ALA A 302 3.47 -10.44 13.06
N GLY A 303 4.76 -10.44 13.42
CA GLY A 303 5.81 -9.64 12.80
C GLY A 303 7.19 -10.20 13.09
N THR A 304 8.14 -10.06 12.16
CA THR A 304 9.46 -10.71 12.22
C THR A 304 10.28 -10.26 13.44
N PHE A 305 10.29 -8.96 13.75
CA PHE A 305 11.17 -8.40 14.79
C PHE A 305 10.59 -8.42 16.21
N ARG A 306 9.51 -9.19 16.45
CA ARG A 306 8.86 -9.29 17.77
C ARG A 306 9.71 -10.01 18.84
N GLY A 307 10.75 -10.73 18.39
CA GLY A 307 11.67 -11.49 19.24
C GLY A 307 13.01 -10.82 19.47
N ASN A 308 13.04 -9.50 19.66
CA ASN A 308 14.27 -8.74 19.91
C ASN A 308 14.87 -9.06 21.29
N GLN A 309 15.82 -10.00 21.33
CA GLN A 309 16.39 -10.51 22.58
C GLN A 309 17.29 -9.48 23.27
N ILE A 310 17.97 -8.63 22.50
CA ILE A 310 18.79 -7.53 23.03
C ILE A 310 17.91 -6.57 23.83
N ALA A 311 16.73 -6.21 23.28
CA ALA A 311 15.79 -5.35 23.97
C ALA A 311 15.17 -6.00 25.21
N MET A 312 14.97 -7.32 25.21
CA MET A 312 14.49 -8.04 26.40
C MET A 312 15.52 -8.03 27.53
N VAL A 313 16.81 -8.19 27.22
CA VAL A 313 17.90 -8.09 28.21
C VAL A 313 18.03 -6.67 28.76
N ALA A 314 18.05 -5.68 27.87
CA ALA A 314 18.14 -4.27 28.27
C ALA A 314 16.91 -3.82 29.08
N GLY A 315 15.73 -4.24 28.64
CA GLY A 315 14.45 -4.00 29.31
C GLY A 315 14.39 -4.62 30.70
N LYS A 316 14.80 -5.90 30.84
CA LYS A 316 14.91 -6.55 32.15
C LYS A 316 15.78 -5.75 33.11
N ALA A 317 17.01 -5.45 32.72
CA ALA A 317 17.95 -4.69 33.56
C ALA A 317 17.38 -3.33 33.95
N THR A 318 16.73 -2.65 33.00
CA THR A 318 16.06 -1.37 33.25
C THR A 318 14.94 -1.49 34.27
N ILE A 319 14.06 -2.50 34.16
CA ILE A 319 12.97 -2.73 35.11
C ILE A 319 13.51 -3.05 36.51
N GLU A 320 14.56 -3.86 36.61
CA GLU A 320 15.21 -4.16 37.89
C GLU A 320 15.75 -2.90 38.57
N ILE A 321 16.44 -2.02 37.82
CA ILE A 321 16.95 -0.74 38.33
C ILE A 321 15.81 0.17 38.76
N LEU A 322 14.76 0.33 37.94
CA LEU A 322 13.59 1.15 38.26
C LEU A 322 12.96 0.75 39.60
N ARG A 323 12.82 -0.56 39.84
CA ARG A 323 12.25 -1.11 41.09
C ARG A 323 13.19 -0.96 42.27
N ARG A 324 14.45 -1.38 42.09
CA ARG A 324 15.50 -1.34 43.13
C ARG A 324 15.70 0.07 43.66
N ASP A 325 15.80 1.04 42.75
CA ASP A 325 16.15 2.41 43.07
C ASP A 325 14.92 3.31 43.25
N ARG A 326 13.71 2.74 43.21
CA ARG A 326 12.43 3.45 43.41
C ARG A 326 12.33 4.70 42.53
N LEU A 327 12.68 4.54 41.24
CA LEU A 327 12.73 5.65 40.29
C LEU A 327 11.34 6.21 39.96
N ASP A 328 10.27 5.48 40.25
CA ASP A 328 8.91 5.98 40.26
C ASP A 328 8.72 7.10 41.31
N ALA A 329 9.10 6.85 42.56
CA ALA A 329 9.00 7.84 43.64
C ALA A 329 9.94 9.02 43.41
N HIS A 330 11.15 8.75 42.91
CA HIS A 330 12.10 9.81 42.55
C HIS A 330 11.58 10.68 41.39
N ALA A 331 10.98 10.10 40.36
CA ALA A 331 10.34 10.84 39.27
C ALA A 331 9.16 11.71 39.77
N ALA A 332 8.39 11.23 40.76
CA ALA A 332 7.36 12.04 41.41
C ALA A 332 7.98 13.26 42.12
N GLN A 333 9.07 13.06 42.86
CA GLN A 333 9.76 14.14 43.59
C GLN A 333 10.38 15.18 42.65
N MET A 334 11.16 14.73 41.66
CA MET A 334 11.82 15.65 40.70
C MET A 334 10.80 16.32 39.78
N GLY A 335 9.73 15.61 39.42
CA GLY A 335 8.61 16.17 38.69
C GLY A 335 7.94 17.33 39.43
N ALA A 336 7.71 17.18 40.74
CA ALA A 336 7.16 18.27 41.57
C ALA A 336 8.06 19.51 41.55
N LEU A 337 9.38 19.33 41.74
CA LEU A 337 10.34 20.43 41.68
C LEU A 337 10.34 21.13 40.31
N LEU A 338 10.29 20.36 39.22
CA LEU A 338 10.23 20.90 37.87
C LEU A 338 8.95 21.72 37.66
N VAL A 339 7.80 21.19 38.05
CA VAL A 339 6.51 21.88 37.93
C VAL A 339 6.48 23.16 38.77
N ASP A 340 6.96 23.12 40.01
CA ASP A 340 6.98 24.28 40.89
C ASP A 340 7.92 25.38 40.36
N GLY A 341 9.09 25.00 39.85
CA GLY A 341 10.00 25.95 39.19
C GLY A 341 9.42 26.56 37.92
N LEU A 342 8.73 25.76 37.08
CA LEU A 342 8.05 26.27 35.88
C LEU A 342 6.90 27.20 36.22
N ARG A 343 6.17 26.96 37.32
CA ARG A 343 5.14 27.86 37.82
C ARG A 343 5.72 29.18 38.33
N GLU A 344 6.91 29.14 38.94
CA GLU A 344 7.62 30.36 39.32
C GLU A 344 7.99 31.18 38.08
N ILE A 345 8.57 30.54 37.04
CA ILE A 345 8.85 31.17 35.75
C ILE A 345 7.57 31.77 35.14
N ALA A 346 6.44 31.05 35.19
CA ALA A 346 5.17 31.52 34.65
C ALA A 346 4.64 32.80 35.33
N ARG A 347 5.01 33.08 36.59
CA ARG A 347 4.66 34.36 37.25
C ARG A 347 5.30 35.57 36.57
N ALA A 348 6.50 35.39 36.00
CA ALA A 348 7.23 36.43 35.29
C ALA A 348 6.90 36.49 33.78
N HIS A 349 6.34 35.41 33.22
CA HIS A 349 6.05 35.27 31.79
C HIS A 349 4.59 34.88 31.55
N PRO A 350 3.67 35.85 31.36
CA PRO A 350 2.25 35.60 31.13
C PRO A 350 1.94 34.74 29.89
N GLU A 351 2.90 34.58 28.98
CA GLU A 351 2.80 33.65 27.86
C GLU A 351 2.74 32.17 28.29
N PHE A 352 3.11 31.83 29.53
CA PHE A 352 3.01 30.48 30.09
C PHE A 352 1.61 30.27 30.69
N GLY A 353 0.65 29.98 29.82
CA GLY A 353 -0.77 29.92 30.20
C GLY A 353 -1.12 28.77 31.15
N ASP A 354 -0.52 27.59 30.96
CA ASP A 354 -0.76 26.43 31.82
C ASP A 354 0.49 25.57 31.99
N VAL A 355 0.81 25.23 33.25
CA VAL A 355 1.90 24.32 33.63
C VAL A 355 1.29 23.09 34.29
N ARG A 356 1.44 21.94 33.64
CA ARG A 356 0.78 20.68 34.01
C ARG A 356 1.68 19.47 33.80
N GLY A 357 1.29 18.34 34.38
CA GLY A 357 1.96 17.07 34.18
C GLY A 357 1.81 16.12 35.35
N ARG A 358 2.41 14.94 35.22
CA ARG A 358 2.58 13.96 36.32
C ARG A 358 4.00 13.40 36.25
N GLY A 359 4.66 13.26 37.41
CA GLY A 359 6.06 12.85 37.46
C GLY A 359 6.93 13.70 36.54
N LEU A 360 7.80 13.07 35.76
CA LEU A 360 8.68 13.72 34.80
C LEU A 360 8.07 13.76 33.39
N MET A 361 6.74 13.87 33.29
CA MET A 361 6.01 14.11 32.05
C MET A 361 5.26 15.43 32.17
N VAL A 362 5.96 16.52 31.83
CA VAL A 362 5.53 17.89 32.10
C VAL A 362 5.30 18.64 30.79
N GLY A 363 4.26 19.46 30.75
CA GLY A 363 3.90 20.31 29.63
C GLY A 363 3.70 21.75 30.08
N VAL A 364 4.18 22.69 29.29
CA VAL A 364 3.93 24.12 29.43
C VAL A 364 3.22 24.60 28.18
N GLU A 365 1.97 25.02 28.29
CA GLU A 365 1.25 25.59 27.18
C GLU A 365 1.53 27.09 27.03
N ILE A 366 1.96 27.45 25.82
CA ILE A 366 2.29 28.81 25.43
C ILE A 366 1.06 29.48 24.81
N VAL A 367 0.74 30.67 25.28
CA VAL A 367 -0.43 31.46 24.88
C VAL A 367 -0.03 32.87 24.49
N ASP A 368 -0.91 33.54 23.74
CA ASP A 368 -0.86 34.99 23.55
C ASP A 368 -1.74 35.67 24.63
N PRO A 369 -1.14 36.27 25.67
CA PRO A 369 -1.88 36.90 26.76
C PRO A 369 -2.51 38.24 26.35
N SER A 370 -2.12 38.81 25.20
CA SER A 370 -2.63 40.10 24.73
C SER A 370 -3.97 40.00 24.00
N SER A 371 -4.38 38.78 23.64
CA SER A 371 -5.61 38.47 22.93
C SER A 371 -6.66 37.86 23.86
N ASP A 372 -7.92 38.21 23.64
CA ASP A 372 -9.05 37.67 24.43
C ASP A 372 -9.08 36.12 24.36
N GLY A 373 -9.37 35.48 25.49
CA GLY A 373 -9.37 34.02 25.63
C GLY A 373 -8.00 33.33 25.58
N ALA A 374 -6.89 34.09 25.59
CA ALA A 374 -5.50 33.58 25.62
C ALA A 374 -5.26 32.43 24.62
N PRO A 375 -5.35 32.69 23.30
CA PRO A 375 -5.19 31.68 22.27
C PRO A 375 -3.78 31.07 22.28
N GLN A 376 -3.66 29.85 21.78
CA GLN A 376 -2.40 29.09 21.76
C GLN A 376 -1.38 29.70 20.78
N ASP A 377 -0.14 29.98 21.22
CA ASP A 377 0.94 30.53 20.37
C ASP A 377 2.01 29.47 20.07
N GLY A 378 1.73 28.65 19.04
CA GLY A 378 2.66 27.62 18.55
C GLY A 378 3.96 28.18 17.96
N GLU A 379 3.93 29.38 17.41
CA GLU A 379 5.13 30.00 16.84
C GLU A 379 6.07 30.49 17.94
N LEU A 380 5.55 30.97 19.08
CA LEU A 380 6.37 31.34 20.23
C LEU A 380 6.94 30.09 20.90
N ALA A 381 6.11 29.04 21.07
CA ALA A 381 6.59 27.75 21.57
C ALA A 381 7.74 27.20 20.69
N ARG A 382 7.62 27.28 19.36
CA ARG A 382 8.69 26.90 18.43
C ARG A 382 9.93 27.77 18.59
N ALA A 383 9.78 29.08 18.79
CA ALA A 383 10.92 29.98 19.01
C ALA A 383 11.64 29.65 20.32
N ILE A 384 10.92 29.47 21.42
CA ILE A 384 11.47 29.07 22.72
C ILE A 384 12.20 27.73 22.60
N LYS A 385 11.62 26.74 21.91
CA LYS A 385 12.27 25.45 21.63
C LYS A 385 13.64 25.61 20.97
N LEU A 386 13.73 26.45 19.93
CA LEU A 386 14.99 26.65 19.20
C LEU A 386 16.01 27.40 20.05
N GLU A 387 15.60 28.41 20.82
CA GLU A 387 16.51 29.09 21.76
C GLU A 387 16.95 28.17 22.90
N ALA A 388 16.08 27.28 23.40
CA ALA A 388 16.45 26.25 24.38
C ALA A 388 17.57 25.37 23.82
N PHE A 389 17.44 24.92 22.57
CA PHE A 389 18.47 24.13 21.92
C PHE A 389 19.80 24.90 21.76
N ARG A 390 19.76 26.21 21.49
CA ARG A 390 20.97 27.05 21.46
C ARG A 390 21.61 27.17 22.84
N ASN A 391 20.80 27.27 23.89
CA ASN A 391 21.23 27.31 25.28
C ASN A 391 21.58 25.91 25.86
N GLY A 392 21.67 24.88 25.02
CA GLY A 392 22.06 23.53 25.43
C GLY A 392 20.95 22.75 26.13
N LEU A 393 19.68 23.00 25.82
CA LEU A 393 18.54 22.26 26.34
C LEU A 393 17.70 21.70 25.19
N LEU A 394 17.56 20.38 25.11
CA LEU A 394 16.75 19.71 24.10
C LEU A 394 15.34 19.46 24.64
N VAL A 395 14.36 20.23 24.16
CA VAL A 395 12.92 20.07 24.45
C VAL A 395 12.16 19.99 23.13
N GLU A 396 10.96 19.43 23.13
CA GLU A 396 10.13 19.35 21.93
C GLU A 396 8.78 20.03 22.12
N THR A 397 8.19 20.52 21.03
CA THR A 397 6.81 21.03 21.03
C THR A 397 5.79 19.95 20.73
N GLY A 398 4.59 20.10 21.30
CA GLY A 398 3.44 19.24 21.01
C GLY A 398 2.14 19.96 21.33
N GLY A 399 1.10 19.19 21.62
CA GLY A 399 -0.22 19.71 21.90
C GLY A 399 -0.89 20.36 20.69
N ARG A 400 -2.06 20.96 20.94
CA ARG A 400 -2.84 21.64 19.91
C ARG A 400 -2.04 22.84 19.37
N HIS A 401 -2.08 23.00 18.04
CA HIS A 401 -1.31 24.03 17.31
C HIS A 401 0.21 24.03 17.56
N GLY A 402 0.78 22.94 18.13
CA GLY A 402 2.20 22.88 18.46
C GLY A 402 2.62 23.84 19.58
N ALA A 403 1.69 24.26 20.44
CA ALA A 403 1.89 25.32 21.42
C ALA A 403 2.33 24.85 22.82
N VAL A 404 2.65 23.56 22.99
CA VAL A 404 3.06 23.03 24.31
C VAL A 404 4.53 22.65 24.28
N LEU A 405 5.35 23.24 25.13
CA LEU A 405 6.71 22.75 25.41
C LEU A 405 6.62 21.51 26.28
N ARG A 406 7.22 20.41 25.85
CA ARG A 406 7.15 19.10 26.53
C ARG A 406 8.52 18.74 27.08
N LEU A 407 8.54 18.49 28.39
CA LEU A 407 9.73 18.13 29.14
C LEU A 407 9.58 16.68 29.63
N LEU A 408 10.43 15.82 29.09
CA LEU A 408 10.49 14.38 29.31
C LEU A 408 11.94 13.96 29.68
N PRO A 409 12.59 14.56 30.69
CA PRO A 409 13.96 14.20 31.06
C PRO A 409 14.08 12.73 31.51
N PRO A 410 15.26 12.10 31.54
CA PRO A 410 15.41 10.76 32.10
C PRO A 410 14.96 10.73 33.56
N LEU A 411 14.50 9.58 34.04
CA LEU A 411 14.03 9.45 35.42
C LEU A 411 15.15 9.66 36.44
N ILE A 412 16.40 9.46 36.05
CA ILE A 412 17.59 9.61 36.89
C ILE A 412 18.03 11.07 37.12
N VAL A 413 17.34 12.06 36.55
CA VAL A 413 17.69 13.48 36.78
C VAL A 413 17.66 13.84 38.26
N ASN A 414 18.56 14.70 38.69
CA ASN A 414 18.64 15.16 40.07
C ASN A 414 18.26 16.65 40.18
N ARG A 415 18.33 17.19 41.40
CA ARG A 415 17.98 18.60 41.68
C ARG A 415 18.82 19.61 40.90
N ALA A 416 20.10 19.33 40.69
CA ALA A 416 20.99 20.20 39.92
C ALA A 416 20.59 20.19 38.43
N ASP A 417 20.24 19.02 37.88
CA ASP A 417 19.73 18.92 36.52
C ASP A 417 18.42 19.73 36.35
N ILE A 418 17.47 19.59 37.29
CA ILE A 418 16.22 20.36 37.28
C ILE A 418 16.50 21.86 37.33
N SER A 419 17.44 22.30 38.18
CA SER A 419 17.82 23.71 38.28
C SER A 419 18.40 24.23 36.95
N ALA A 420 19.29 23.46 36.32
CA ALA A 420 19.88 23.81 35.04
C ALA A 420 18.85 23.83 33.89
N ILE A 421 17.87 22.93 33.91
CA ILE A 421 16.76 22.91 32.94
C ILE A 421 15.95 24.20 33.05
N LEU A 422 15.56 24.59 34.27
CA LEU A 422 14.78 25.79 34.54
C LEU A 422 15.53 27.06 34.13
N GLU A 423 16.80 27.17 34.50
CA GLU A 423 17.66 28.32 34.15
C GLU A 423 17.79 28.49 32.62
N ARG A 424 18.10 27.40 31.91
CA ARG A 424 18.25 27.43 30.44
C ARG A 424 16.95 27.77 29.75
N LEU A 425 15.83 27.24 30.24
CA LEU A 425 14.51 27.51 29.68
C LEU A 425 14.11 28.98 29.89
N ASP A 426 14.30 29.53 31.09
CA ASP A 426 13.98 30.93 31.38
C ASP A 426 14.77 31.89 30.49
N ALA A 427 16.08 31.66 30.34
CA ALA A 427 16.92 32.42 29.42
C ALA A 427 16.42 32.38 27.97
N SER A 428 15.93 31.22 27.52
CA SER A 428 15.39 31.04 26.17
C SER A 428 14.10 31.82 25.91
N ILE A 429 13.24 32.01 26.92
CA ILE A 429 12.00 32.79 26.79
C ILE A 429 12.34 34.24 26.44
N ALA A 430 13.24 34.85 27.21
CA ALA A 430 13.63 36.25 27.00
C ALA A 430 14.28 36.47 25.61
N GLN A 431 15.09 35.51 25.15
CA GLN A 431 15.72 35.56 23.83
C GLN A 431 14.69 35.42 22.71
N ALA A 432 13.76 34.47 22.82
CA ALA A 432 12.72 34.24 21.83
C ALA A 432 11.81 35.47 21.67
N LYS A 433 11.52 36.18 22.77
CA LYS A 433 10.74 37.43 22.76
C LYS A 433 11.49 38.57 22.05
N ARG A 434 12.79 38.74 22.30
CA ARG A 434 13.60 39.79 21.63
C ARG A 434 13.72 39.59 20.12
N GLY A 435 13.73 38.34 19.64
CA GLY A 435 13.74 38.02 18.21
C GLY A 435 12.44 38.40 17.47
N ARG A 436 11.35 38.65 18.20
CA ARG A 436 10.06 39.16 17.69
C ARG A 436 9.90 40.63 18.14
N GLY A 437 10.32 41.59 17.33
CA GLY A 437 10.12 43.03 17.64
C GLY A 437 8.66 43.38 18.00
N PRO A 438 8.41 44.50 18.70
CA PRO A 438 7.11 44.79 19.30
C PRO A 438 6.01 44.96 18.25
N ARG A 439 4.91 44.23 18.42
CA ARG A 439 3.68 44.40 17.63
C ARG A 439 2.94 45.64 18.12
N GLY A 440 3.11 46.78 17.44
CA GLY A 440 2.32 47.99 17.67
C GLY A 440 0.89 47.81 17.17
N GLY A 441 -0.10 48.16 18.00
CA GLY A 441 -1.52 48.09 17.68
C GLY A 441 -2.02 49.25 16.82
N ALA A 442 -2.96 48.95 15.91
CA ALA A 442 -4.23 49.67 15.69
C ALA A 442 -4.88 49.28 14.34
N ASN A 443 -6.16 48.93 14.42
CA ASN A 443 -7.26 49.02 13.44
C ASN A 443 -7.08 48.61 11.96
N HIS A 444 -7.73 47.50 11.64
CA HIS A 444 -8.68 47.30 10.53
C HIS A 444 -8.96 48.52 9.61
N ARG A 445 -8.53 48.45 8.33
CA ARG A 445 -9.40 48.18 7.16
C ARG A 445 -8.67 48.43 5.81
N SER A 446 -8.95 47.51 4.88
CA SER A 446 -9.00 47.61 3.41
C SER A 446 -7.80 48.16 2.63
N ASP A 447 -7.20 47.24 1.85
CA ASP A 447 -6.87 47.35 0.42
C ASP A 447 -6.81 48.76 -0.20
N GLU A 448 -5.64 49.12 -0.73
CA GLU A 448 -5.41 49.37 -2.17
C GLU A 448 -4.08 50.12 -2.38
N ARG A 449 -3.12 49.35 -2.90
CA ARG A 449 -2.16 49.67 -3.97
C ARG A 449 -1.99 51.12 -4.47
N ASP A 450 -0.71 51.49 -4.54
CA ASP A 450 0.04 52.08 -5.68
C ASP A 450 0.53 53.54 -5.64
N GLY A 451 1.74 53.72 -6.21
CA GLY A 451 2.35 54.97 -6.67
C GLY A 451 3.68 55.30 -5.97
N GLU A 452 4.88 54.87 -6.39
CA GLU A 452 5.57 54.98 -7.69
C GLU A 452 5.82 56.44 -8.15
N ALA A 453 7.07 56.90 -8.08
CA ALA A 453 7.77 57.75 -9.06
C ALA A 453 9.22 57.97 -8.55
N ALA A 454 10.28 57.96 -9.35
CA ALA A 454 10.33 58.42 -10.72
C ALA A 454 11.35 57.64 -11.56
N ARG A 455 10.90 57.34 -12.77
CA ARG A 455 11.68 56.96 -13.96
C ARG A 455 12.67 58.08 -14.32
N PRO A 456 13.74 57.76 -15.08
CA PRO A 456 13.68 58.15 -16.49
C PRO A 456 14.25 57.11 -17.49
N VAL A 457 13.49 56.94 -18.57
CA VAL A 457 13.90 56.91 -20.00
C VAL A 457 14.93 55.85 -20.48
N ALA A 458 14.40 54.96 -21.31
CA ALA A 458 14.97 54.32 -22.52
C ALA A 458 16.22 53.40 -22.41
N GLN A 459 16.02 52.17 -22.92
CA GLN A 459 17.02 51.19 -23.37
C GLN A 459 17.94 50.55 -22.30
N GLY A 460 17.83 49.23 -22.13
CA GLY A 460 18.89 48.38 -21.56
C GLY A 460 18.55 47.58 -20.29
N GLN A 461 18.57 46.25 -20.42
CA GLN A 461 18.87 45.22 -19.39
C GLN A 461 18.11 45.18 -18.03
N SER A 462 17.37 44.08 -17.88
CA SER A 462 17.26 43.18 -16.70
C SER A 462 16.51 43.59 -15.41
N ALA A 463 15.78 42.57 -14.90
CA ALA A 463 15.41 42.26 -13.52
C ALA A 463 14.22 42.99 -12.83
N LEU A 464 13.07 42.30 -12.92
CA LEU A 464 12.14 41.88 -11.85
C LEU A 464 11.41 42.90 -10.93
N PRO A 465 10.07 42.78 -10.87
CA PRO A 465 9.28 43.07 -9.68
C PRO A 465 8.43 41.88 -9.16
N GLN A 466 8.25 41.90 -7.82
CA GLN A 466 7.11 41.50 -6.98
C GLN A 466 6.52 40.06 -7.01
N ALA A 467 6.63 39.43 -5.85
CA ALA A 467 6.09 38.11 -5.50
C ALA A 467 4.64 38.19 -5.00
N GLU A 468 3.70 38.37 -5.92
CA GLU A 468 2.27 38.09 -5.69
C GLU A 468 1.65 36.92 -6.52
N PRO A 469 2.37 35.84 -6.91
CA PRO A 469 1.71 34.63 -7.42
C PRO A 469 1.78 33.39 -6.51
N VAL A 470 2.40 33.43 -5.32
CA VAL A 470 2.73 32.17 -4.61
C VAL A 470 1.54 31.52 -3.88
N LYS A 471 0.59 32.30 -3.34
CA LYS A 471 -0.58 31.72 -2.60
C LYS A 471 -1.61 31.08 -3.52
N ARG A 472 -1.89 31.68 -4.69
CA ARG A 472 -2.81 31.09 -5.69
C ARG A 472 -2.20 29.86 -6.39
N GLU A 473 -0.88 29.73 -6.44
CA GLU A 473 -0.21 28.56 -7.00
C GLU A 473 -0.14 27.37 -6.01
N ALA A 474 -0.06 27.64 -4.70
CA ALA A 474 -0.04 26.60 -3.67
C ALA A 474 -1.40 25.90 -3.49
N GLU A 475 -2.51 26.63 -3.62
CA GLU A 475 -3.86 26.05 -3.55
C GLU A 475 -4.25 25.28 -4.83
N ARG A 476 -3.75 25.70 -6.00
CA ARG A 476 -3.99 24.97 -7.28
C ARG A 476 -3.33 23.59 -7.35
N ARG A 477 -2.33 23.29 -6.51
CA ARG A 477 -1.56 22.03 -6.57
C ARG A 477 -2.11 20.88 -5.71
N ARG A 478 -3.21 21.09 -4.97
CA ARG A 478 -3.82 20.07 -4.08
C ARG A 478 -4.83 19.13 -4.76
N GLY A 479 -5.12 19.27 -6.06
CA GLY A 479 -6.25 18.57 -6.70
C GLY A 479 -5.96 17.39 -7.64
N LEU A 480 -4.76 17.20 -8.19
CA LEU A 480 -4.55 16.24 -9.29
C LEU A 480 -3.27 15.41 -9.12
N LEU A 481 -3.26 14.19 -9.66
CA LEU A 481 -2.02 13.43 -9.90
C LEU A 481 -1.03 14.33 -10.66
N LYS A 482 0.27 14.22 -10.39
CA LYS A 482 1.30 15.09 -11.01
C LYS A 482 1.08 15.11 -12.54
N PRO A 483 1.18 16.28 -13.21
CA PRO A 483 1.00 16.37 -14.65
C PRO A 483 1.86 15.38 -15.45
N ALA A 484 3.04 15.03 -14.94
CA ALA A 484 3.90 14.00 -15.54
C ALA A 484 3.26 12.61 -15.55
N PHE A 485 2.55 12.21 -14.49
CA PHE A 485 1.81 10.94 -14.49
C PHE A 485 0.61 11.00 -15.42
N LEU A 486 -0.19 12.07 -15.38
CA LEU A 486 -1.37 12.19 -16.24
C LEU A 486 -1.00 12.18 -17.73
N LEU A 487 0.08 12.87 -18.12
CA LEU A 487 0.61 12.84 -19.48
C LEU A 487 1.13 11.44 -19.86
N LEU A 488 1.82 10.76 -18.94
CA LEU A 488 2.29 9.40 -19.17
C LEU A 488 1.13 8.40 -19.31
N TRP A 489 0.07 8.55 -18.52
CA TRP A 489 -1.13 7.71 -18.55
C TRP A 489 -2.00 7.98 -19.79
N LEU A 490 -2.26 9.24 -20.11
CA LEU A 490 -2.98 9.63 -21.34
C LEU A 490 -2.22 9.21 -22.58
N GLY A 491 -0.90 9.42 -22.59
CA GLY A 491 -0.04 9.02 -23.69
C GLY A 491 -0.06 7.51 -23.91
N GLU A 492 0.06 6.73 -22.82
CA GLU A 492 -0.06 5.27 -22.91
C GLU A 492 -1.44 4.82 -23.37
N THR A 493 -2.50 5.44 -22.85
CA THR A 493 -3.87 5.11 -23.25
C THR A 493 -4.10 5.38 -24.74
N ALA A 494 -3.54 6.46 -25.29
CA ALA A 494 -3.62 6.77 -26.71
C ALA A 494 -2.85 5.74 -27.56
N LEU A 495 -1.62 5.38 -27.15
CA LEU A 495 -0.82 4.36 -27.84
C LEU A 495 -1.48 2.97 -27.80
N ASP A 496 -2.04 2.58 -26.66
CA ASP A 496 -2.78 1.34 -26.50
C ASP A 496 -4.06 1.34 -27.37
N PHE A 497 -4.74 2.48 -27.48
CA PHE A 497 -5.90 2.62 -28.34
C PHE A 497 -5.54 2.47 -29.82
N GLY A 498 -4.52 3.17 -30.30
CA GLY A 498 -4.01 3.05 -31.66
C GLY A 498 -3.62 1.61 -32.00
N SER A 499 -2.85 0.98 -31.10
CA SER A 499 -2.43 -0.42 -31.23
C SER A 499 -3.63 -1.38 -31.28
N ALA A 500 -4.67 -1.15 -30.46
CA ALA A 500 -5.89 -1.96 -30.47
C ALA A 500 -6.68 -1.81 -31.77
N LEU A 501 -6.80 -0.59 -32.29
CA LEU A 501 -7.44 -0.31 -33.58
C LEU A 501 -6.70 -1.01 -34.73
N MET A 502 -5.37 -0.91 -34.74
CA MET A 502 -4.52 -1.56 -35.74
C MET A 502 -4.58 -3.07 -35.63
N SER A 503 -4.51 -3.65 -34.43
CA SER A 503 -4.59 -5.10 -34.23
C SER A 503 -5.88 -5.66 -34.83
N PHE A 504 -7.03 -5.00 -34.57
CA PHE A 504 -8.31 -5.35 -35.18
C PHE A 504 -8.28 -5.19 -36.70
N ALA A 505 -7.84 -4.03 -37.19
CA ALA A 505 -7.93 -3.68 -38.60
C ALA A 505 -7.00 -4.51 -39.48
N LEU A 506 -5.78 -4.80 -39.03
CA LEU A 506 -4.83 -5.65 -39.74
C LEU A 506 -5.36 -7.08 -39.83
N ALA A 507 -5.89 -7.61 -38.72
CA ALA A 507 -6.49 -8.93 -38.68
C ALA A 507 -7.66 -9.03 -39.69
N ALA A 508 -8.59 -8.06 -39.63
CA ALA A 508 -9.73 -8.01 -40.55
C ALA A 508 -9.29 -7.82 -42.01
N TRP A 509 -8.33 -6.94 -42.28
CA TRP A 509 -7.85 -6.65 -43.63
C TRP A 509 -7.12 -7.85 -44.26
N ILE A 510 -6.27 -8.55 -43.50
CA ILE A 510 -5.58 -9.76 -43.99
C ILE A 510 -6.61 -10.79 -44.43
N PHE A 511 -7.65 -11.03 -43.62
CA PHE A 511 -8.69 -11.97 -43.98
C PHE A 511 -9.52 -11.49 -45.17
N GLN A 512 -9.99 -10.23 -45.19
CA GLN A 512 -10.75 -9.67 -46.31
C GLN A 512 -9.97 -9.71 -47.64
N LYS A 513 -8.65 -9.47 -47.59
CA LYS A 513 -7.79 -9.48 -48.79
C LYS A 513 -7.46 -10.88 -49.28
N THR A 514 -7.33 -11.85 -48.37
CA THR A 514 -6.86 -13.20 -48.72
C THR A 514 -7.98 -14.24 -48.79
N GLY A 515 -9.09 -14.01 -48.11
CA GLY A 515 -10.16 -14.97 -47.88
C GLY A 515 -9.72 -16.22 -47.10
N SER A 516 -8.54 -16.20 -46.46
CA SER A 516 -7.89 -17.40 -45.95
C SER A 516 -7.72 -17.40 -44.44
N ALA A 517 -8.29 -18.41 -43.78
CA ALA A 517 -8.13 -18.64 -42.34
C ALA A 517 -6.68 -19.04 -41.97
N GLU A 518 -5.98 -19.74 -42.87
CA GLU A 518 -4.55 -20.10 -42.72
C GLU A 518 -3.68 -18.84 -42.68
N ARG A 519 -3.82 -17.94 -43.66
CA ARG A 519 -3.06 -16.68 -43.70
C ARG A 519 -3.39 -15.75 -42.54
N PHE A 520 -4.66 -15.72 -42.13
CA PHE A 520 -5.07 -15.02 -40.93
C PHE A 520 -4.36 -15.57 -39.67
N SER A 521 -4.27 -16.89 -39.54
CA SER A 521 -3.58 -17.55 -38.42
C SER A 521 -2.09 -17.21 -38.39
N PHE A 522 -1.42 -17.13 -39.54
CA PHE A 522 -0.04 -16.64 -39.62
C PHE A 522 0.13 -15.21 -39.10
N ALA A 523 -0.87 -14.34 -39.32
CA ALA A 523 -0.85 -12.99 -38.77
C ALA A 523 -0.79 -12.99 -37.25
N VAL A 524 -1.57 -13.86 -36.60
CA VAL A 524 -1.59 -14.00 -35.14
C VAL A 524 -0.28 -14.61 -34.64
N LEU A 525 0.24 -15.63 -35.33
CA LEU A 525 1.49 -16.29 -34.95
C LEU A 525 2.72 -15.39 -35.09
N SER A 526 2.72 -14.51 -36.08
CA SER A 526 3.82 -13.57 -36.28
C SER A 526 4.03 -12.64 -35.08
N ALA A 527 2.98 -12.33 -34.30
CA ALA A 527 3.10 -11.62 -33.04
C ALA A 527 3.45 -12.54 -31.85
N ALA A 528 2.88 -13.75 -31.81
CA ALA A 528 3.03 -14.66 -30.68
C ALA A 528 4.45 -15.22 -30.53
N ILE A 529 5.12 -15.57 -31.64
CA ILE A 529 6.44 -16.21 -31.62
C ILE A 529 7.52 -15.28 -31.05
N PRO A 530 7.68 -14.02 -31.50
CA PRO A 530 8.66 -13.10 -30.89
C PRO A 530 8.38 -12.85 -29.41
N ALA A 531 7.12 -12.73 -29.01
CA ALA A 531 6.75 -12.57 -27.61
C ALA A 531 7.18 -13.76 -26.76
N LEU A 532 6.93 -15.00 -27.22
CA LEU A 532 7.37 -16.24 -26.57
C LEU A 532 8.89 -16.26 -26.36
N LEU A 533 9.66 -15.83 -27.35
CA LEU A 533 11.13 -15.84 -27.29
C LEU A 533 11.71 -14.74 -26.39
N LEU A 534 11.11 -13.55 -26.38
CA LEU A 534 11.66 -12.37 -25.68
C LEU A 534 11.17 -12.21 -24.24
N THR A 535 9.96 -12.70 -23.91
CA THR A 535 9.36 -12.54 -22.57
C THR A 535 10.28 -12.98 -21.42
N PRO A 536 11.02 -14.10 -21.48
CA PRO A 536 11.88 -14.54 -20.38
C PRO A 536 13.05 -13.60 -20.05
N VAL A 537 13.48 -12.76 -21.00
CA VAL A 537 14.66 -11.89 -20.86
C VAL A 537 14.32 -10.39 -20.88
N ALA A 538 13.09 -10.04 -21.27
CA ALA A 538 12.67 -8.66 -21.52
C ALA A 538 12.82 -7.74 -20.30
N GLY A 539 12.47 -8.21 -19.09
CA GLY A 539 12.59 -7.41 -17.86
C GLY A 539 14.04 -7.03 -17.56
N ALA A 540 14.95 -7.98 -17.73
CA ALA A 540 16.35 -7.75 -17.41
C ALA A 540 17.09 -6.96 -18.50
N LEU A 541 16.60 -6.97 -19.75
CA LEU A 541 17.02 -6.03 -20.79
C LEU A 541 16.58 -4.59 -20.46
N ALA A 542 15.33 -4.41 -20.00
CA ALA A 542 14.80 -3.10 -19.65
C ALA A 542 15.49 -2.44 -18.44
N ASP A 543 15.99 -3.25 -17.50
CA ASP A 543 16.69 -2.76 -16.30
C ASP A 543 18.16 -2.37 -16.54
N ARG A 544 18.79 -2.80 -17.64
CA ARG A 544 20.20 -2.50 -17.96
C ARG A 544 20.42 -1.10 -18.55
N PHE A 545 19.40 -0.53 -19.17
CA PHE A 545 19.49 0.75 -19.87
C PHE A 545 18.69 1.84 -19.16
N ASP A 546 19.02 3.11 -19.42
CA ASP A 546 18.20 4.21 -18.92
C ASP A 546 16.79 4.09 -19.50
N ARG A 547 15.83 3.89 -18.60
CA ARG A 547 14.41 3.60 -18.90
C ARG A 547 13.79 4.63 -19.83
N ARG A 548 14.24 5.88 -19.80
CA ARG A 548 13.72 6.93 -20.68
C ARG A 548 14.06 6.68 -22.13
N TRP A 549 15.32 6.32 -22.39
CA TRP A 549 15.80 6.07 -23.74
C TRP A 549 15.26 4.75 -24.27
N VAL A 550 15.02 3.77 -23.40
CA VAL A 550 14.30 2.54 -23.79
C VAL A 550 12.88 2.86 -24.26
N ILE A 551 12.10 3.61 -23.47
CA ILE A 551 10.72 3.98 -23.84
C ILE A 551 10.71 4.83 -25.12
N ALA A 552 11.50 5.90 -25.16
CA ALA A 552 11.55 6.80 -26.32
C ALA A 552 12.04 6.09 -27.59
N GLY A 553 13.05 5.23 -27.49
CA GLY A 553 13.55 4.44 -28.62
C GLY A 553 12.50 3.47 -29.15
N CYS A 554 11.74 2.81 -28.26
CA CYS A 554 10.64 1.94 -28.63
C CYS A 554 9.51 2.70 -29.33
N ASP A 555 9.12 3.87 -28.82
CA ASP A 555 8.06 4.71 -29.39
C ASP A 555 8.45 5.24 -30.78
N VAL A 556 9.71 5.66 -30.96
CA VAL A 556 10.24 6.09 -32.26
C VAL A 556 10.29 4.92 -33.26
N ALA A 557 10.76 3.75 -32.84
CA ALA A 557 10.77 2.56 -33.69
C ALA A 557 9.36 2.19 -34.15
N MET A 558 8.37 2.24 -33.24
CA MET A 558 6.97 2.00 -33.57
C MET A 558 6.42 3.04 -34.56
N ALA A 559 6.71 4.32 -34.36
CA ALA A 559 6.28 5.40 -35.26
C ALA A 559 6.88 5.25 -36.68
N ILE A 560 8.15 4.85 -36.79
CA ILE A 560 8.80 4.56 -38.07
C ILE A 560 8.13 3.37 -38.76
N MET A 561 7.85 2.30 -38.02
CA MET A 561 7.17 1.12 -38.55
C MET A 561 5.78 1.45 -39.12
N ILE A 562 5.03 2.31 -38.43
CA ILE A 562 3.68 2.70 -38.85
C ILE A 562 3.74 3.70 -40.00
N GLY A 563 4.73 4.60 -40.02
CA GLY A 563 5.00 5.46 -41.16
C GLY A 563 5.35 4.66 -42.43
N ALA A 564 6.17 3.62 -42.31
CA ALA A 564 6.50 2.72 -43.41
C ALA A 564 5.25 1.95 -43.89
N LEU A 565 4.44 1.48 -42.95
CA LEU A 565 3.17 0.81 -43.25
C LEU A 565 2.19 1.74 -43.97
N ALA A 566 2.04 2.98 -43.50
CA ALA A 566 1.22 4.00 -44.11
C ALA A 566 1.69 4.31 -45.53
N TRP A 567 3.00 4.50 -45.72
CA TRP A 567 3.59 4.74 -47.03
C TRP A 567 3.27 3.60 -48.02
N LEU A 568 3.44 2.34 -47.60
CA LEU A 568 3.08 1.16 -48.41
C LEU A 568 1.57 1.13 -48.73
N LEU A 569 0.73 1.45 -47.75
CA LEU A 569 -0.73 1.50 -47.92
C LEU A 569 -1.17 2.56 -48.92
N PHE A 570 -0.67 3.80 -48.80
CA PHE A 570 -1.05 4.90 -49.67
C PHE A 570 -0.50 4.76 -51.10
N ARG A 571 0.62 4.06 -51.28
CA ARG A 571 1.16 3.67 -52.60
C ARG A 571 0.44 2.49 -53.24
N GLY A 572 -0.47 1.83 -52.52
CA GLY A 572 -1.11 0.60 -52.99
C GLY A 572 -0.16 -0.61 -53.06
N ALA A 573 1.00 -0.53 -52.42
CA ALA A 573 2.03 -1.58 -52.39
C ALA A 573 1.93 -2.49 -51.15
N LEU A 574 0.90 -2.31 -50.31
CA LEU A 574 0.72 -3.09 -49.09
C LEU A 574 0.36 -4.55 -49.40
N ALA A 575 1.15 -5.47 -48.83
CA ALA A 575 0.99 -6.91 -48.96
C ALA A 575 0.90 -7.56 -47.56
N PRO A 576 0.25 -8.72 -47.41
CA PRO A 576 0.13 -9.40 -46.11
C PRO A 576 1.48 -9.69 -45.42
N GLY A 577 2.54 -9.96 -46.19
CA GLY A 577 3.89 -10.18 -45.64
C GLY A 577 4.42 -8.99 -44.83
N HIS A 578 4.13 -7.76 -45.26
CA HIS A 578 4.49 -6.55 -44.51
C HIS A 578 3.79 -6.49 -43.16
N LEU A 579 2.56 -7.02 -43.08
CA LEU A 579 1.78 -7.04 -41.84
C LEU A 579 2.28 -8.10 -40.86
N TYR A 580 2.78 -9.23 -41.34
CA TYR A 580 3.43 -10.22 -40.48
C TYR A 580 4.71 -9.67 -39.87
N PHE A 581 5.53 -8.99 -40.67
CA PHE A 581 6.73 -8.32 -40.18
C PHE A 581 6.37 -7.24 -39.16
N PHE A 582 5.37 -6.42 -39.47
CA PHE A 582 4.86 -5.40 -38.54
C PHE A 582 4.42 -6.01 -37.20
N ASN A 583 3.61 -7.06 -37.22
CA ASN A 583 3.14 -7.74 -36.02
C ASN A 583 4.30 -8.32 -35.19
N ALA A 584 5.29 -8.93 -35.85
CA ALA A 584 6.46 -9.49 -35.18
C ALA A 584 7.31 -8.42 -34.48
N THR A 585 7.62 -7.34 -35.20
CA THR A 585 8.39 -6.22 -34.65
C THR A 585 7.62 -5.50 -33.56
N SER A 586 6.32 -5.28 -33.74
CA SER A 586 5.47 -4.63 -32.74
C SER A 586 5.43 -5.42 -31.43
N ALA A 587 5.26 -6.75 -31.51
CA ALA A 587 5.30 -7.64 -30.34
C ALA A 587 6.67 -7.60 -29.63
N ALA A 588 7.77 -7.58 -30.38
CA ALA A 588 9.11 -7.48 -29.82
C ALA A 588 9.35 -6.15 -29.10
N ILE A 589 8.93 -5.03 -29.70
CA ILE A 589 8.99 -3.70 -29.09
C ILE A 589 8.17 -3.68 -27.79
N GLY A 590 6.93 -4.20 -27.83
CA GLY A 590 6.04 -4.24 -26.67
C GLY A 590 6.63 -5.01 -25.48
N CYS A 591 7.32 -6.13 -25.74
CA CYS A 591 7.97 -6.93 -24.70
C CYS A 591 9.03 -6.14 -23.93
N ILE A 592 9.84 -5.33 -24.62
CA ILE A 592 10.92 -4.53 -24.00
C ILE A 592 10.36 -3.25 -23.34
N ARG A 593 9.39 -2.62 -23.99
CA ARG A 593 8.83 -1.33 -23.58
C ARG A 593 8.01 -1.42 -22.29
N MET A 594 7.17 -2.45 -22.14
CA MET A 594 6.23 -2.57 -21.02
C MET A 594 6.91 -2.62 -19.64
N PRO A 595 7.99 -3.41 -19.41
CA PRO A 595 8.74 -3.36 -18.16
C PRO A 595 9.34 -1.98 -17.86
N ALA A 596 9.93 -1.31 -18.87
CA ALA A 596 10.50 0.02 -18.71
C ALA A 596 9.43 1.06 -18.34
N TYR A 597 8.25 1.00 -18.97
CA TYR A 597 7.10 1.85 -18.66
C TYR A 597 6.62 1.66 -17.23
N ARG A 598 6.40 0.42 -16.78
CA ARG A 598 5.98 0.12 -15.39
C ARG A 598 6.98 0.67 -14.38
N ALA A 599 8.28 0.50 -14.63
CA ALA A 599 9.32 1.07 -13.79
C ALA A 599 9.28 2.62 -13.77
N ALA A 600 9.07 3.27 -14.92
CA ALA A 600 8.92 4.73 -15.00
C ALA A 600 7.70 5.25 -14.22
N VAL A 601 6.55 4.57 -14.28
CA VAL A 601 5.36 4.90 -13.48
C VAL A 601 5.69 4.83 -11.98
N THR A 602 6.36 3.77 -11.54
CA THR A 602 6.75 3.62 -10.12
C THR A 602 7.74 4.67 -9.62
N ALA A 603 8.50 5.30 -10.53
CA ALA A 603 9.42 6.39 -10.21
C ALA A 603 8.74 7.77 -10.16
N ILE A 604 7.68 7.99 -10.94
CA ILE A 604 6.94 9.28 -11.00
C ILE A 604 5.86 9.37 -9.91
N VAL A 605 5.19 8.25 -9.64
CA VAL A 605 4.04 8.19 -8.75
C VAL A 605 4.49 7.87 -7.32
N PRO A 606 4.12 8.68 -6.32
CA PRO A 606 4.39 8.37 -4.90
C PRO A 606 3.80 7.01 -4.51
N ARG A 607 4.48 6.28 -3.62
CA ARG A 607 4.11 4.91 -3.25
C ARG A 607 2.68 4.79 -2.73
N GLU A 608 2.18 5.84 -2.07
CA GLU A 608 0.84 5.94 -1.51
C GLU A 608 -0.26 6.05 -2.58
N ARG A 609 0.11 6.43 -3.82
CA ARG A 609 -0.82 6.59 -4.95
C ARG A 609 -0.62 5.55 -6.05
N LEU A 610 0.25 4.55 -5.87
CA LEU A 610 0.46 3.51 -6.88
C LEU A 610 -0.81 2.70 -7.15
N THR A 611 -1.63 2.42 -6.13
CA THR A 611 -2.93 1.76 -6.33
C THR A 611 -3.89 2.61 -7.15
N GLN A 612 -3.89 3.94 -6.96
CA GLN A 612 -4.67 4.86 -7.80
C GLN A 612 -4.16 4.82 -9.26
N ALA A 613 -2.85 4.89 -9.47
CA ALA A 613 -2.25 4.78 -10.80
C ALA A 613 -2.60 3.46 -11.51
N SER A 614 -2.54 2.32 -10.81
CA SER A 614 -3.01 1.03 -11.35
C SER A 614 -4.50 1.02 -11.68
N GLY A 615 -5.33 1.70 -10.88
CA GLY A 615 -6.76 1.89 -11.16
C GLY A 615 -7.02 2.68 -12.46
N PHE A 616 -6.24 3.75 -12.72
CA PHE A 616 -6.29 4.50 -13.98
C PHE A 616 -5.93 3.62 -15.18
N THR A 617 -4.83 2.87 -15.11
CA THR A 617 -4.43 1.93 -16.18
C THR A 617 -5.49 0.84 -16.40
N GLY A 618 -6.03 0.26 -15.33
CA GLY A 618 -7.10 -0.74 -15.43
C GLY A 618 -8.37 -0.20 -16.07
N THR A 619 -8.76 1.04 -15.73
CA THR A 619 -9.93 1.71 -16.32
C THR A 619 -9.74 1.95 -17.81
N SER A 620 -8.56 2.45 -18.24
CA SER A 620 -8.22 2.59 -19.65
C SER A 620 -8.35 1.25 -20.37
N GLN A 621 -7.74 0.18 -19.85
CA GLN A 621 -7.80 -1.14 -20.48
C GLN A 621 -9.22 -1.68 -20.64
N ALA A 622 -10.10 -1.46 -19.64
CA ALA A 622 -11.50 -1.86 -19.73
C ALA A 622 -12.27 -1.07 -20.80
N LEU A 623 -12.10 0.25 -20.85
CA LEU A 623 -12.71 1.11 -21.85
C LEU A 623 -12.23 0.77 -23.27
N LEU A 624 -10.91 0.56 -23.43
CA LEU A 624 -10.31 0.25 -24.72
C LEU A 624 -10.82 -1.08 -25.29
N ARG A 625 -11.01 -2.11 -24.44
CA ARG A 625 -11.58 -3.40 -24.88
C ARG A 625 -13.01 -3.29 -25.41
N ILE A 626 -13.77 -2.29 -24.97
CA ILE A 626 -15.14 -2.03 -25.42
C ILE A 626 -15.13 -1.10 -26.64
N ALA A 627 -14.42 0.03 -26.55
CA ALA A 627 -14.47 1.08 -27.56
C ALA A 627 -13.67 0.77 -28.83
N ALA A 628 -12.49 0.14 -28.71
CA ALA A 628 -11.60 -0.05 -29.86
C ALA A 628 -12.21 -0.97 -30.94
N PRO A 629 -12.77 -2.16 -30.63
CA PRO A 629 -13.40 -2.99 -31.66
C PRO A 629 -14.59 -2.31 -32.34
N LEU A 630 -15.40 -1.57 -31.58
CA LEU A 630 -16.55 -0.83 -32.11
C LEU A 630 -16.11 0.24 -33.11
N ILE A 631 -15.17 1.09 -32.69
CA ILE A 631 -14.65 2.20 -33.51
C ILE A 631 -13.89 1.65 -34.72
N ALA A 632 -13.02 0.65 -34.52
CA ALA A 632 -12.28 0.03 -35.62
C ALA A 632 -13.22 -0.64 -36.62
N GLY A 633 -14.26 -1.34 -36.15
CA GLY A 633 -15.24 -1.99 -37.01
C GLY A 633 -15.97 -1.01 -37.93
N TYR A 634 -16.41 0.12 -37.36
CA TYR A 634 -17.09 1.20 -38.09
C TYR A 634 -16.14 1.93 -39.05
N VAL A 635 -14.99 2.40 -38.57
CA VAL A 635 -14.01 3.13 -39.39
C VAL A 635 -13.46 2.25 -40.52
N LEU A 636 -13.21 0.96 -40.26
CA LEU A 636 -12.76 0.04 -41.30
C LEU A 636 -13.84 -0.23 -42.34
N ALA A 637 -15.13 -0.23 -41.96
CA ALA A 637 -16.24 -0.42 -42.90
C ALA A 637 -16.39 0.78 -43.84
N ASP A 638 -16.34 2.00 -43.31
CA ASP A 638 -16.65 3.22 -44.05
C ASP A 638 -15.42 3.85 -44.75
N TYR A 639 -14.26 3.79 -44.10
CA TYR A 639 -13.02 4.47 -44.54
C TYR A 639 -11.88 3.50 -44.88
N GLY A 640 -12.09 2.19 -44.70
CA GLY A 640 -11.08 1.17 -44.94
C GLY A 640 -9.85 1.29 -44.05
N LEU A 641 -8.80 0.54 -44.40
CA LEU A 641 -7.55 0.52 -43.61
C LEU A 641 -6.85 1.89 -43.55
N LYS A 642 -7.09 2.76 -44.55
CA LYS A 642 -6.55 4.13 -44.58
C LYS A 642 -7.07 4.98 -43.42
N GLY A 643 -8.35 4.87 -43.11
CA GLY A 643 -8.95 5.58 -41.96
C GLY A 643 -8.34 5.14 -40.63
N ILE A 644 -8.12 3.83 -40.46
CA ILE A 644 -7.51 3.28 -39.24
C ILE A 644 -6.05 3.72 -39.10
N VAL A 645 -5.24 3.59 -40.16
CA VAL A 645 -3.83 4.00 -40.13
C VAL A 645 -3.71 5.50 -39.87
N GLY A 646 -4.60 6.33 -40.44
CA GLY A 646 -4.63 7.77 -40.14
C GLY A 646 -4.94 8.06 -38.67
N LEU A 647 -5.91 7.35 -38.09
CA LEU A 647 -6.27 7.47 -36.68
C LEU A 647 -5.14 7.01 -35.76
N ASP A 648 -4.47 5.90 -36.10
CA ASP A 648 -3.34 5.35 -35.36
C ASP A 648 -2.10 6.26 -35.41
N MET A 649 -1.77 6.82 -36.59
CA MET A 649 -0.72 7.84 -36.70
C MET A 649 -1.00 9.05 -35.82
N LEU A 650 -2.26 9.48 -35.72
CA LEU A 650 -2.66 10.59 -34.84
C LEU A 650 -2.52 10.20 -33.35
N MET A 651 -2.95 8.99 -32.98
CA MET A 651 -2.80 8.47 -31.62
C MET A 651 -1.33 8.34 -31.21
N ILE A 652 -0.45 7.93 -32.13
CA ILE A 652 0.99 7.81 -31.86
C ILE A 652 1.66 9.15 -31.80
N ALA A 653 1.35 10.07 -32.70
CA ALA A 653 1.87 11.43 -32.62
C ALA A 653 1.47 12.09 -31.28
N ALA A 654 0.20 12.00 -30.91
CA ALA A 654 -0.31 12.54 -29.64
C ALA A 654 0.27 11.80 -28.42
N GLY A 655 0.29 10.47 -28.46
CA GLY A 655 0.75 9.61 -27.38
C GLY A 655 2.24 9.75 -27.11
N SER A 656 3.06 9.64 -28.15
CA SER A 656 4.52 9.85 -28.06
C SER A 656 4.87 11.28 -27.63
N ALA A 657 4.14 12.30 -28.11
CA ALA A 657 4.35 13.67 -27.65
C ALA A 657 4.01 13.83 -26.15
N ALA A 658 2.92 13.20 -25.68
CA ALA A 658 2.54 13.22 -24.27
C ALA A 658 3.55 12.47 -23.38
N ILE A 659 3.99 11.28 -23.79
CA ILE A 659 5.01 10.50 -23.09
C ILE A 659 6.34 11.25 -23.06
N PHE A 660 6.80 11.79 -24.19
CA PHE A 660 8.03 12.57 -24.25
C PHE A 660 7.96 13.80 -23.34
N ALA A 661 6.86 14.54 -23.36
CA ALA A 661 6.62 15.64 -22.44
C ALA A 661 6.60 15.20 -20.96
N ALA A 662 6.04 14.03 -20.64
CA ALA A 662 6.08 13.43 -19.31
C ALA A 662 7.49 13.06 -18.86
N LEU A 663 8.28 12.40 -19.73
CA LEU A 663 9.64 11.97 -19.45
C LEU A 663 10.57 13.18 -19.24
N LEU A 664 10.41 14.26 -20.01
CA LEU A 664 11.12 15.52 -19.80
C LEU A 664 10.75 16.17 -18.45
N ARG A 665 9.46 16.20 -18.10
CA ARG A 665 8.99 16.78 -16.83
C ARG A 665 9.44 15.99 -15.59
N ALA A 666 9.73 14.70 -15.74
CA ALA A 666 10.21 13.81 -14.68
C ALA A 666 11.69 13.42 -14.85
N ALA A 667 12.48 14.28 -15.52
CA ALA A 667 13.87 14.02 -15.89
C ALA A 667 14.85 13.85 -14.70
N HIS A 668 14.45 14.11 -13.46
CA HIS A 668 15.26 13.81 -12.28
C HIS A 668 14.81 12.54 -11.55
N ALA A 669 13.52 12.18 -11.60
CA ALA A 669 12.96 11.05 -10.85
C ALA A 669 13.23 9.66 -11.48
N ILE A 670 13.44 9.61 -12.80
CA ILE A 670 13.57 8.36 -13.58
C ILE A 670 15.05 7.98 -13.85
N ARG A 671 16.05 8.79 -13.44
CA ARG A 671 17.47 8.47 -13.66
C ARG A 671 17.84 7.26 -12.81
N GLY A 672 18.25 6.17 -13.45
CA GLY A 672 18.74 4.96 -12.79
C GLY A 672 20.18 5.12 -12.29
N VAL A 673 20.53 4.37 -11.24
CA VAL A 673 21.91 4.16 -10.81
C VAL A 673 22.54 3.18 -11.79
N VAL A 674 23.52 3.62 -12.57
CA VAL A 674 24.37 2.72 -13.36
C VAL A 674 25.36 2.08 -12.39
N GLY A 675 25.02 0.87 -11.92
CA GLY A 675 25.86 0.07 -11.03
C GLY A 675 26.06 -1.32 -11.62
N ALA A 676 27.33 -1.70 -11.80
CA ALA A 676 27.79 -2.96 -12.38
C ALA A 676 27.23 -4.19 -11.64
N VAL A 677 26.79 -5.20 -12.39
CA VAL A 677 26.58 -6.57 -11.90
C VAL A 677 27.10 -7.55 -12.96
N ASP A 678 28.23 -8.19 -12.64
CA ASP A 678 29.01 -9.13 -13.47
C ASP A 678 28.47 -10.58 -13.49
N ALA A 679 27.21 -10.81 -13.10
CA ALA A 679 26.62 -12.15 -13.19
C ALA A 679 25.90 -12.35 -14.54
N SER A 680 26.12 -13.49 -15.20
CA SER A 680 25.47 -13.75 -16.50
C SER A 680 23.95 -13.89 -16.31
N LEU A 681 23.21 -13.04 -17.05
CA LEU A 681 21.74 -13.01 -17.04
C LEU A 681 21.11 -14.39 -17.29
N ILE A 682 21.80 -15.19 -18.10
CA ILE A 682 21.37 -16.48 -18.61
C ILE A 682 21.45 -17.55 -17.51
N GLU A 683 22.47 -17.50 -16.64
CA GLU A 683 22.59 -18.44 -15.51
C GLU A 683 21.48 -18.25 -14.47
N GLY A 684 21.10 -17.01 -14.15
CA GLY A 684 20.01 -16.73 -13.21
C GLY A 684 18.62 -17.18 -13.71
N VAL A 685 18.34 -16.95 -15.00
CA VAL A 685 17.06 -17.36 -15.64
C VAL A 685 16.99 -18.89 -15.74
N SER A 686 18.08 -19.55 -16.16
CA SER A 686 18.12 -21.01 -16.33
C SER A 686 17.98 -21.76 -15.00
N ALA A 687 18.63 -21.32 -13.92
CA ALA A 687 18.51 -21.92 -12.60
C ALA A 687 17.07 -21.83 -12.05
N SER A 688 16.42 -20.69 -12.25
CA SER A 688 15.03 -20.45 -11.83
C SER A 688 14.04 -21.33 -12.59
N PHE A 689 14.25 -21.53 -13.89
CA PHE A 689 13.45 -22.41 -14.74
C PHE A 689 13.59 -23.88 -14.33
N ALA A 690 14.82 -24.36 -14.10
CA ALA A 690 15.08 -25.73 -13.67
C ALA A 690 14.41 -26.07 -12.33
N ALA A 691 14.35 -25.12 -11.40
CA ALA A 691 13.63 -25.27 -10.14
C ALA A 691 12.11 -25.44 -10.34
N ALA A 692 11.49 -24.63 -11.20
CA ALA A 692 10.07 -24.73 -11.51
C ALA A 692 9.70 -26.10 -12.11
N VAL A 693 10.51 -26.60 -13.05
CA VAL A 693 10.29 -27.93 -13.67
C VAL A 693 10.37 -29.06 -12.63
N ARG A 694 11.31 -28.99 -11.68
CA ARG A 694 11.40 -29.99 -10.59
C ARG A 694 10.15 -30.01 -9.72
N TYR A 695 9.58 -28.85 -9.42
CA TYR A 695 8.34 -28.75 -8.63
C TYR A 695 7.13 -29.34 -9.36
N PHE A 696 6.97 -29.08 -10.65
CA PHE A 696 5.90 -29.72 -11.42
C PHE A 696 6.02 -31.24 -11.40
N LYS A 697 7.25 -31.79 -11.39
CA LYS A 697 7.48 -33.24 -11.26
C LYS A 697 7.13 -33.80 -9.88
N SER A 698 7.23 -33.01 -8.81
CA SER A 698 6.95 -33.48 -7.45
C SER A 698 5.48 -33.43 -7.05
N VAL A 699 4.61 -32.76 -7.82
CA VAL A 699 3.17 -32.61 -7.50
C VAL A 699 2.30 -33.02 -8.71
N PRO A 700 1.96 -34.32 -8.89
CA PRO A 700 1.23 -34.82 -10.07
C PRO A 700 -0.14 -34.17 -10.31
N MET A 701 -0.86 -33.78 -9.25
CA MET A 701 -2.14 -33.06 -9.39
C MET A 701 -1.99 -31.69 -10.07
N PHE A 702 -0.85 -31.02 -9.89
CA PHE A 702 -0.55 -29.75 -10.55
C PHE A 702 -0.22 -29.92 -12.03
N GLN A 703 0.35 -31.07 -12.41
CA GLN A 703 0.53 -31.42 -13.83
C GLN A 703 -0.83 -31.63 -14.50
N GLY A 704 -1.75 -32.32 -13.83
CA GLY A 704 -3.12 -32.50 -14.32
C GLY A 704 -3.87 -31.18 -14.50
N LEU A 705 -3.77 -30.28 -13.52
CA LEU A 705 -4.34 -28.93 -13.60
C LEU A 705 -3.70 -28.12 -14.74
N ALA A 706 -2.37 -28.11 -14.87
CA ALA A 706 -1.69 -27.39 -15.93
C ALA A 706 -2.02 -27.95 -17.33
N ALA A 707 -2.08 -29.26 -17.49
CA ALA A 707 -2.47 -29.90 -18.75
C ALA A 707 -3.91 -29.56 -19.14
N TYR A 708 -4.84 -29.61 -18.17
CA TYR A 708 -6.22 -29.20 -18.38
C TYR A 708 -6.31 -27.72 -18.78
N ASN A 709 -5.63 -26.83 -18.05
CA ASN A 709 -5.64 -25.39 -18.33
C ASN A 709 -5.05 -25.09 -19.70
N MET A 710 -3.94 -25.75 -20.05
CA MET A 710 -3.29 -25.61 -21.35
C MET A 710 -4.22 -26.04 -22.48
N LEU A 711 -4.95 -27.15 -22.31
CA LEU A 711 -5.96 -27.60 -23.28
C LEU A 711 -7.09 -26.58 -23.42
N GLN A 712 -7.70 -26.14 -22.31
CA GLN A 712 -8.81 -25.18 -22.33
C GLN A 712 -8.40 -23.84 -22.93
N GLU A 713 -7.28 -23.28 -22.48
CA GLU A 713 -6.76 -22.01 -23.00
C GLU A 713 -6.44 -22.11 -24.51
N SER A 714 -5.93 -23.26 -24.98
CA SER A 714 -5.67 -23.46 -26.41
C SER A 714 -6.96 -23.51 -27.23
N LEU A 715 -7.99 -24.23 -26.76
CA LEU A 715 -9.29 -24.32 -27.44
C LEU A 715 -10.01 -22.97 -27.45
N LEU A 716 -9.96 -22.23 -26.34
CA LEU A 716 -10.53 -20.90 -26.22
C LEU A 716 -9.82 -19.92 -27.16
N LEU A 717 -8.49 -19.94 -27.20
CA LEU A 717 -7.73 -19.07 -28.09
C LEU A 717 -8.08 -19.37 -29.54
N LEU A 718 -8.08 -20.65 -29.95
CA LEU A 718 -8.42 -21.02 -31.32
C LEU A 718 -9.81 -20.52 -31.70
N SER A 719 -10.79 -20.69 -30.81
CA SER A 719 -12.16 -20.22 -31.01
C SER A 719 -12.24 -18.69 -31.12
N SER A 720 -11.53 -17.97 -30.26
CA SER A 720 -11.45 -16.51 -30.29
C SER A 720 -10.78 -15.99 -31.56
N VAL A 721 -9.72 -16.64 -32.03
CA VAL A 721 -9.00 -16.26 -33.26
C VAL A 721 -9.89 -16.52 -34.48
N MET A 722 -10.59 -17.66 -34.52
CA MET A 722 -11.45 -18.05 -35.64
C MET A 722 -12.76 -17.26 -35.73
N LEU A 723 -13.17 -16.57 -34.67
CA LEU A 723 -14.36 -15.72 -34.68
C LEU A 723 -14.29 -14.62 -35.76
N THR A 724 -13.12 -13.99 -35.94
CA THR A 724 -12.94 -12.91 -36.92
C THR A 724 -13.15 -13.42 -38.37
N PRO A 725 -12.46 -14.47 -38.83
CA PRO A 725 -12.76 -15.13 -40.11
C PRO A 725 -14.22 -15.57 -40.25
N LEU A 726 -14.82 -16.14 -39.19
CA LEU A 726 -16.20 -16.61 -39.23
C LEU A 726 -17.17 -15.48 -39.54
N VAL A 727 -17.07 -14.35 -38.83
CA VAL A 727 -17.96 -13.21 -39.04
C VAL A 727 -17.67 -12.54 -40.38
N LEU A 728 -16.41 -12.25 -40.70
CA LEU A 728 -16.04 -11.55 -41.93
C LEU A 728 -16.28 -12.35 -43.21
N SER A 729 -16.45 -13.67 -43.11
CA SER A 729 -16.81 -14.50 -44.26
C SER A 729 -18.22 -14.20 -44.81
N THR A 730 -19.09 -13.62 -43.98
CA THR A 730 -20.51 -13.42 -44.28
C THR A 730 -21.03 -12.02 -43.94
N HIS A 731 -20.33 -11.27 -43.08
CA HIS A 731 -20.77 -9.99 -42.55
C HIS A 731 -19.65 -8.93 -42.59
N SER A 732 -20.01 -7.68 -42.35
CA SER A 732 -19.10 -6.53 -42.33
C SER A 732 -18.16 -6.50 -41.13
N SER A 733 -17.10 -5.69 -41.22
CA SER A 733 -16.24 -5.36 -40.08
C SER A 733 -16.98 -4.63 -38.94
N SER A 734 -18.04 -3.88 -39.24
CA SER A 734 -18.88 -3.24 -38.22
C SER A 734 -19.64 -4.28 -37.38
N THR A 735 -20.11 -5.37 -38.01
CA THR A 735 -20.75 -6.48 -37.31
C THR A 735 -19.76 -7.19 -36.38
N LEU A 736 -18.54 -7.44 -36.86
CA LEU A 736 -17.47 -8.01 -36.04
C LEU A 736 -17.14 -7.11 -34.84
N GLY A 737 -17.02 -5.79 -35.07
CA GLY A 737 -16.77 -4.81 -34.01
C GLY A 737 -17.84 -4.85 -32.92
N LEU A 738 -19.13 -4.94 -33.30
CA LEU A 738 -20.23 -5.09 -32.36
C LEU A 738 -20.11 -6.39 -31.54
N ILE A 739 -19.88 -7.53 -32.17
CA ILE A 739 -19.79 -8.83 -31.49
C ILE A 739 -18.67 -8.84 -30.44
N LEU A 740 -17.48 -8.33 -30.80
CA LEU A 740 -16.35 -8.24 -29.86
C LEU A 740 -16.63 -7.27 -28.71
N THR A 741 -17.37 -6.19 -28.97
CA THR A 741 -17.81 -5.23 -27.94
C THR A 741 -18.74 -5.90 -26.92
N TYR A 742 -19.72 -6.69 -27.40
CA TYR A 742 -20.59 -7.48 -26.51
C TYR A 742 -19.80 -8.52 -25.71
N GLY A 743 -18.80 -9.16 -26.32
CA GLY A 743 -17.86 -10.02 -25.58
C GLY A 743 -17.14 -9.27 -24.44
N ALA A 744 -16.61 -8.09 -24.72
CA ALA A 744 -15.96 -7.26 -23.71
C ALA A 744 -16.92 -6.86 -22.57
N LEU A 745 -18.17 -6.50 -22.89
CA LEU A 745 -19.21 -6.22 -21.89
C LEU A 745 -19.55 -7.45 -21.03
N GLY A 746 -19.60 -8.64 -21.64
CA GLY A 746 -19.84 -9.90 -20.91
C GLY A 746 -18.72 -10.21 -19.92
N GLY A 747 -17.46 -10.06 -20.34
CA GLY A 747 -16.32 -10.24 -19.45
C GLY A 747 -16.29 -9.24 -18.29
N LEU A 748 -16.66 -7.98 -18.55
CA LEU A 748 -16.80 -6.96 -17.52
C LEU A 748 -17.90 -7.34 -16.52
N ALA A 749 -19.09 -7.72 -17.01
CA ALA A 749 -20.20 -8.15 -16.17
C ALA A 749 -19.84 -9.36 -15.29
N GLY A 750 -19.15 -10.35 -15.85
CA GLY A 750 -18.67 -11.52 -15.10
C GLY A 750 -17.68 -11.16 -14.00
N SER A 751 -16.73 -10.26 -14.31
CA SER A 751 -15.75 -9.77 -13.34
C SER A 751 -16.39 -8.94 -12.21
N LEU A 752 -17.39 -8.11 -12.53
CA LEU A 752 -18.13 -7.32 -11.54
C LEU A 752 -18.98 -8.21 -10.62
N LEU A 753 -19.61 -9.27 -11.14
CA LEU A 753 -20.38 -10.21 -10.33
C LEU A 753 -19.50 -10.89 -9.26
N LEU A 754 -18.28 -11.27 -9.63
CA LEU A 754 -17.32 -11.89 -8.70
C LEU A 754 -16.82 -10.92 -7.62
N LEU A 755 -16.96 -9.60 -7.76
CA LEU A 755 -16.68 -8.66 -6.67
C LEU A 755 -17.73 -8.75 -5.56
N VAL A 756 -18.96 -9.16 -5.91
CA VAL A 756 -20.08 -9.30 -4.96
C VAL A 756 -20.09 -10.70 -4.35
N LEU A 757 -19.76 -11.73 -5.13
CA LEU A 757 -19.79 -13.12 -4.69
C LEU A 757 -18.48 -13.53 -3.99
N ARG A 758 -18.57 -13.93 -2.71
CA ARG A 758 -17.45 -14.55 -1.99
C ARG A 758 -17.47 -16.06 -2.15
N ILE A 759 -16.59 -16.60 -3.01
CA ILE A 759 -16.47 -18.03 -3.25
C ILE A 759 -15.18 -18.54 -2.57
N GLU A 760 -15.34 -19.25 -1.45
CA GLU A 760 -14.20 -19.71 -0.62
C GLU A 760 -13.87 -21.20 -0.80
N ALA A 761 -14.82 -21.98 -1.34
CA ALA A 761 -14.71 -23.43 -1.50
C ALA A 761 -15.18 -23.88 -2.90
N ARG A 762 -14.79 -25.10 -3.31
CA ARG A 762 -15.15 -25.73 -4.58
C ARG A 762 -14.72 -24.92 -5.82
N LEU A 763 -13.62 -24.19 -5.72
CA LEU A 763 -13.09 -23.33 -6.78
C LEU A 763 -12.90 -24.10 -8.08
N MET A 764 -12.33 -25.31 -8.02
CA MET A 764 -12.10 -26.14 -9.19
C MET A 764 -13.40 -26.63 -9.80
N SER A 765 -14.37 -27.07 -8.97
CA SER A 765 -15.69 -27.50 -9.49
C SER A 765 -16.43 -26.36 -10.20
N LEU A 766 -16.36 -25.14 -9.66
CA LEU A 766 -16.98 -23.97 -10.28
C LEU A 766 -16.26 -23.56 -11.57
N ALA A 767 -14.93 -23.63 -11.60
CA ALA A 767 -14.14 -23.39 -12.81
C ALA A 767 -14.52 -24.37 -13.92
N LEU A 768 -14.54 -25.67 -13.61
CA LEU A 768 -14.91 -26.73 -14.56
C LEU A 768 -16.35 -26.58 -15.09
N PHE A 769 -17.30 -26.17 -14.24
CA PHE A 769 -18.66 -25.89 -14.69
C PHE A 769 -18.71 -24.68 -15.63
N ALA A 770 -18.01 -23.59 -15.27
CA ALA A 770 -17.92 -22.40 -16.10
C ALA A 770 -17.25 -22.71 -17.46
N ASP A 771 -16.23 -23.56 -17.49
CA ASP A 771 -15.57 -24.02 -18.71
C ASP A 771 -16.50 -24.88 -19.58
N ALA A 772 -17.32 -25.75 -18.99
CA ALA A 772 -18.32 -26.53 -19.73
C ALA A 772 -19.37 -25.62 -20.39
N VAL A 773 -19.86 -24.62 -19.66
CA VAL A 773 -20.79 -23.61 -20.19
C VAL A 773 -20.13 -22.80 -21.31
N LEU A 774 -18.90 -22.34 -21.10
CA LEU A 774 -18.11 -21.64 -22.11
C LEU A 774 -17.96 -22.48 -23.39
N ALA A 775 -17.57 -23.75 -23.27
CA ALA A 775 -17.37 -24.64 -24.40
C ALA A 775 -18.68 -24.92 -25.17
N MET A 776 -19.80 -25.06 -24.46
CA MET A 776 -21.12 -25.17 -25.08
C MET A 776 -21.48 -23.90 -25.87
N LEU A 777 -21.22 -22.71 -25.32
CA LEU A 777 -21.48 -21.44 -26.00
C LEU A 777 -20.61 -21.26 -27.24
N ILE A 778 -19.34 -21.70 -27.20
CA ILE A 778 -18.45 -21.72 -28.37
C ILE A 778 -19.03 -22.60 -29.49
N ALA A 779 -19.58 -23.78 -29.16
CA ALA A 779 -20.22 -24.63 -30.15
C ALA A 779 -21.46 -23.95 -30.76
N LEU A 780 -22.29 -23.28 -29.94
CA LEU A 780 -23.46 -22.53 -30.41
C LEU A 780 -23.09 -21.37 -31.34
N VAL A 781 -21.95 -20.71 -31.12
CA VAL A 781 -21.42 -19.70 -32.06
C VAL A 781 -21.15 -20.32 -33.44
N GLY A 782 -20.60 -21.54 -33.49
CA GLY A 782 -20.32 -22.26 -34.74
C GLY A 782 -21.58 -22.65 -35.52
N PHE A 783 -22.66 -23.03 -34.84
CA PHE A 783 -23.96 -23.30 -35.46
C PHE A 783 -24.68 -22.04 -35.93
N SER A 784 -24.45 -20.91 -35.27
CA SER A 784 -25.17 -19.68 -35.55
C SER A 784 -24.79 -19.04 -36.90
N ARG A 785 -25.75 -18.27 -37.42
CA ARG A 785 -25.62 -17.38 -38.59
C ARG A 785 -26.08 -15.96 -38.30
N SER A 786 -26.71 -15.75 -37.15
CA SER A 786 -27.32 -14.47 -36.79
C SER A 786 -26.33 -13.62 -35.99
N PRO A 787 -26.07 -12.37 -36.39
CA PRO A 787 -25.28 -11.42 -35.62
C PRO A 787 -25.79 -11.24 -34.19
N ALA A 788 -27.11 -11.19 -33.99
CA ALA A 788 -27.70 -11.04 -32.66
C ALA A 788 -27.40 -12.26 -31.76
N ALA A 789 -27.47 -13.46 -32.32
CA ALA A 789 -27.12 -14.68 -31.61
C ALA A 789 -25.61 -14.73 -31.29
N TRP A 790 -24.74 -14.29 -32.21
CA TRP A 790 -23.31 -14.16 -31.92
C TRP A 790 -23.03 -13.17 -30.79
N CYS A 791 -23.67 -11.99 -30.77
CA CYS A 791 -23.53 -11.06 -29.65
C CYS A 791 -23.94 -11.70 -28.31
N ALA A 792 -25.08 -12.40 -28.27
CA ALA A 792 -25.55 -13.05 -27.05
C ALA A 792 -24.61 -14.18 -26.57
N PHE A 793 -24.21 -15.09 -27.48
CA PHE A 793 -23.36 -16.22 -27.12
C PHE A 793 -21.94 -15.78 -26.74
N VAL A 794 -21.36 -14.81 -27.47
CA VAL A 794 -20.02 -14.28 -27.15
C VAL A 794 -20.04 -13.50 -25.83
N PHE A 795 -21.10 -12.74 -25.54
CA PHE A 795 -21.29 -12.09 -24.24
C PHE A 795 -21.27 -13.14 -23.11
N LEU A 796 -22.11 -14.17 -23.21
CA LEU A 796 -22.22 -15.21 -22.19
C LEU A 796 -20.93 -16.04 -22.07
N ALA A 797 -20.23 -16.27 -23.19
CA ALA A 797 -18.96 -16.99 -23.21
C ALA A 797 -17.90 -16.20 -22.43
N TYR A 798 -17.74 -14.91 -22.71
CA TYR A 798 -16.75 -14.08 -22.00
C TYR A 798 -17.11 -13.89 -20.52
N PHE A 799 -18.41 -13.87 -20.20
CA PHE A 799 -18.90 -13.89 -18.81
C PHE A 799 -18.46 -15.17 -18.09
N ALA A 800 -18.72 -16.35 -18.67
CA ALA A 800 -18.33 -17.64 -18.11
C ALA A 800 -16.79 -17.79 -18.02
N SER A 801 -16.07 -17.34 -19.05
CA SER A 801 -14.61 -17.32 -19.08
C SER A 801 -14.02 -16.49 -17.94
N SER A 802 -14.62 -15.35 -17.60
CA SER A 802 -14.18 -14.52 -16.48
C SER A 802 -14.36 -15.24 -15.14
N ALA A 803 -15.46 -15.97 -14.96
CA ALA A 803 -15.70 -16.78 -13.78
C ALA A 803 -14.68 -17.92 -13.63
N SER A 804 -14.42 -18.65 -14.71
CA SER A 804 -13.41 -19.72 -14.75
C SER A 804 -12.01 -19.17 -14.45
N SER A 805 -11.60 -18.11 -15.15
CA SER A 805 -10.28 -17.51 -14.98
C SER A 805 -10.02 -17.03 -13.55
N ALA A 806 -11.02 -16.42 -12.90
CA ALA A 806 -10.88 -15.98 -11.51
C ALA A 806 -10.73 -17.15 -10.53
N CYS A 807 -11.53 -18.22 -10.69
CA CYS A 807 -11.46 -19.40 -9.83
C CYS A 807 -10.12 -20.12 -9.98
N THR A 808 -9.67 -20.32 -11.22
CA THR A 808 -8.39 -20.99 -11.52
C THR A 808 -7.20 -20.14 -11.06
N SER A 809 -7.25 -18.81 -11.24
CA SER A 809 -6.21 -17.91 -10.72
C SER A 809 -6.12 -17.94 -9.19
N ALA A 810 -7.27 -17.98 -8.50
CA ALA A 810 -7.31 -18.13 -7.04
C ALA A 810 -6.74 -19.48 -6.57
N LEU A 811 -7.02 -20.56 -7.31
CA LEU A 811 -6.49 -21.90 -7.03
C LEU A 811 -4.96 -21.92 -7.16
N TRP A 812 -4.42 -21.39 -8.27
CA TRP A 812 -2.97 -21.25 -8.45
C TRP A 812 -2.33 -20.41 -7.35
N ALA A 813 -2.95 -19.29 -6.96
CA ALA A 813 -2.43 -18.40 -5.93
C ALA A 813 -2.39 -19.04 -4.52
N ARG A 814 -3.39 -19.85 -4.17
CA ARG A 814 -3.50 -20.52 -2.85
C ARG A 814 -2.55 -21.70 -2.69
N LYS A 815 -2.33 -22.44 -3.77
CA LYS A 815 -1.65 -23.74 -3.74
C LYS A 815 -0.19 -23.69 -4.20
N THR A 816 0.26 -22.58 -4.81
CA THR A 816 1.66 -22.42 -5.24
C THR A 816 2.53 -21.80 -4.14
N PRO A 817 3.68 -22.42 -3.78
CA PRO A 817 4.62 -21.88 -2.80
C PRO A 817 5.06 -20.45 -3.13
N ARG A 818 5.13 -19.58 -2.12
CA ARG A 818 5.42 -18.15 -2.29
C ARG A 818 6.81 -17.89 -2.89
N GLU A 819 7.79 -18.71 -2.55
CA GLU A 819 9.20 -18.55 -2.95
C GLU A 819 9.45 -18.90 -4.43
N MET A 820 8.66 -19.81 -5.01
CA MET A 820 8.79 -20.26 -6.40
C MET A 820 7.69 -19.74 -7.34
N ARG A 821 6.76 -18.95 -6.80
CA ARG A 821 5.56 -18.48 -7.49
C ARG A 821 5.87 -17.82 -8.83
N GLY A 822 6.87 -16.93 -8.86
CA GLY A 822 7.27 -16.22 -10.08
C GLY A 822 7.74 -17.17 -11.19
N SER A 823 8.62 -18.11 -10.85
CA SER A 823 9.17 -19.09 -11.80
C SER A 823 8.12 -20.09 -12.31
N ILE A 824 7.20 -20.52 -11.44
CA ILE A 824 6.10 -21.42 -11.80
C ILE A 824 5.11 -20.72 -12.74
N PHE A 825 4.72 -19.48 -12.46
CA PHE A 825 3.86 -18.71 -13.37
C PHE A 825 4.54 -18.46 -14.72
N ALA A 826 5.83 -18.10 -14.72
CA ALA A 826 6.59 -17.91 -15.95
C ALA A 826 6.64 -19.19 -16.81
N LEU A 827 6.88 -20.36 -16.19
CA LEU A 827 6.84 -21.65 -16.89
C LEU A 827 5.45 -21.94 -17.47
N ASN A 828 4.39 -21.75 -16.67
CA ASN A 828 3.02 -21.95 -17.10
C ASN A 828 2.66 -21.04 -18.30
N THR A 829 3.02 -19.76 -18.26
CA THR A 829 2.82 -18.81 -19.36
C THR A 829 3.55 -19.25 -20.64
N SER A 830 4.82 -19.68 -20.54
CA SER A 830 5.59 -20.15 -21.69
C SER A 830 5.00 -21.43 -22.31
N MET A 831 4.55 -22.38 -21.49
CA MET A 831 3.87 -23.59 -21.95
C MET A 831 2.57 -23.25 -22.69
N ASN A 832 1.76 -22.35 -22.14
CA ASN A 832 0.51 -21.93 -22.76
C ASN A 832 0.76 -21.24 -24.10
N LEU A 833 1.70 -20.29 -24.19
CA LEU A 833 2.06 -19.62 -25.45
C LEU A 833 2.53 -20.59 -26.53
N ALA A 834 3.32 -21.61 -26.17
CA ALA A 834 3.79 -22.63 -27.10
C ALA A 834 2.62 -23.50 -27.63
N ALA A 835 1.76 -24.01 -26.74
CA ALA A 835 0.60 -24.80 -27.10
C ALA A 835 -0.38 -24.00 -27.98
N MET A 836 -0.67 -22.76 -27.57
CA MET A 836 -1.49 -21.80 -28.31
C MET A 836 -0.99 -21.59 -29.75
N SER A 837 0.32 -21.43 -29.94
CA SER A 837 0.91 -21.20 -31.26
C SER A 837 0.74 -22.41 -32.18
N ILE A 838 0.90 -23.63 -31.64
CA ILE A 838 0.68 -24.86 -32.40
C ILE A 838 -0.79 -25.00 -32.78
N VAL A 839 -1.71 -24.78 -31.84
CA VAL A 839 -3.14 -24.98 -32.06
C VAL A 839 -3.71 -23.97 -33.04
N VAL A 840 -3.31 -22.70 -32.98
CA VAL A 840 -3.72 -21.67 -33.96
C VAL A 840 -3.21 -22.02 -35.37
N LEU A 841 -1.95 -22.47 -35.49
CA LEU A 841 -1.39 -22.91 -36.76
C LEU A 841 -2.18 -24.07 -37.37
N VAL A 842 -2.36 -25.14 -36.59
CA VAL A 842 -3.05 -26.35 -37.03
C VAL A 842 -4.51 -26.06 -37.35
N GLY A 843 -5.21 -25.31 -36.51
CA GLY A 843 -6.60 -24.94 -36.72
C GLY A 843 -6.82 -24.13 -38.01
N GLY A 844 -5.96 -23.13 -38.27
CA GLY A 844 -6.01 -22.36 -39.51
C GLY A 844 -5.78 -23.21 -40.77
N VAL A 845 -4.81 -24.13 -40.74
CA VAL A 845 -4.51 -25.04 -41.84
C VAL A 845 -5.64 -26.06 -42.06
N LEU A 846 -6.15 -26.68 -40.99
CA LEU A 846 -7.26 -27.63 -41.05
C LEU A 846 -8.51 -26.97 -41.63
N CYS A 847 -8.82 -25.77 -41.17
CA CYS A 847 -9.96 -25.02 -41.68
C CYS A 847 -9.83 -24.75 -43.18
N GLN A 848 -8.68 -24.18 -43.59
CA GLN A 848 -8.46 -23.77 -44.98
C GLN A 848 -8.39 -24.94 -45.96
N ARG A 849 -7.73 -26.04 -45.57
CA ARG A 849 -7.40 -27.13 -46.49
C ARG A 849 -8.37 -28.29 -46.44
N LEU A 850 -9.08 -28.49 -45.33
CA LEU A 850 -9.99 -29.61 -45.14
C LEU A 850 -11.44 -29.14 -44.98
N PHE A 851 -11.74 -28.31 -43.99
CA PHE A 851 -13.14 -28.04 -43.61
C PHE A 851 -13.87 -27.11 -44.58
N GLU A 852 -13.25 -26.00 -45.00
CA GLU A 852 -13.89 -25.06 -45.94
C GLU A 852 -14.18 -25.70 -47.30
N PRO A 853 -13.24 -26.43 -47.93
CA PRO A 853 -13.52 -27.15 -49.18
C PRO A 853 -14.58 -28.25 -49.01
N ALA A 854 -14.57 -28.97 -47.88
CA ALA A 854 -15.52 -30.05 -47.64
C ALA A 854 -16.97 -29.57 -47.40
N LEU A 855 -17.15 -28.35 -46.86
CA LEU A 855 -18.45 -27.73 -46.57
C LEU A 855 -18.85 -26.62 -47.56
N ALA A 856 -18.08 -26.43 -48.63
CA ALA A 856 -18.50 -25.63 -49.77
C ALA A 856 -19.73 -26.24 -50.46
N ASP A 857 -20.45 -25.46 -51.26
CA ASP A 857 -21.59 -25.97 -52.02
C ASP A 857 -21.13 -27.07 -53.00
N GLY A 858 -21.66 -28.28 -52.84
CA GLY A 858 -21.21 -29.47 -53.59
C GLY A 858 -19.97 -30.18 -53.00
N GLY A 859 -19.47 -29.75 -51.84
CA GLY A 859 -18.35 -30.38 -51.14
C GLY A 859 -18.68 -31.76 -50.55
N ALA A 860 -17.64 -32.54 -50.25
CA ALA A 860 -17.77 -33.94 -49.80
C ALA A 860 -18.60 -34.11 -48.51
N TRP A 861 -18.65 -33.09 -47.65
CA TRP A 861 -19.40 -33.12 -46.38
C TRP A 861 -20.68 -32.28 -46.44
N ALA A 862 -21.01 -31.66 -47.57
CA ALA A 862 -22.24 -30.90 -47.74
C ALA A 862 -23.52 -31.73 -47.46
N PRO A 863 -23.66 -33.00 -47.91
CA PRO A 863 -24.88 -33.77 -47.67
C PRO A 863 -25.04 -34.27 -46.23
N THR A 864 -23.92 -34.44 -45.50
CA THR A 864 -23.92 -35.04 -44.15
C THR A 864 -23.82 -33.97 -43.09
N VAL A 865 -22.62 -33.41 -42.89
CA VAL A 865 -22.34 -32.37 -41.89
C VAL A 865 -23.00 -31.04 -42.29
N GLY A 866 -23.01 -30.74 -43.59
CA GLY A 866 -23.64 -29.54 -44.14
C GLY A 866 -25.15 -29.52 -43.97
N ALA A 867 -25.84 -30.66 -43.79
CA ALA A 867 -27.26 -30.67 -43.49
C ALA A 867 -27.60 -30.07 -42.11
N TRP A 868 -26.65 -30.14 -41.17
CA TRP A 868 -26.81 -29.66 -39.79
C TRP A 868 -26.22 -28.26 -39.60
N LEU A 869 -25.02 -28.04 -40.13
CA LEU A 869 -24.28 -26.80 -39.95
C LEU A 869 -24.54 -25.77 -41.07
N GLY A 870 -25.14 -26.26 -42.17
CA GLY A 870 -25.28 -25.58 -43.45
C GLY A 870 -23.98 -25.56 -44.27
N THR A 871 -24.11 -25.22 -45.55
CA THR A 871 -22.98 -25.10 -46.50
C THR A 871 -22.66 -23.64 -46.80
N GLY A 872 -21.50 -23.41 -47.43
CA GLY A 872 -21.07 -22.10 -47.90
C GLY A 872 -19.90 -21.51 -47.11
N LYS A 873 -19.50 -20.28 -47.46
CA LYS A 873 -18.34 -19.60 -46.86
C LYS A 873 -18.48 -19.46 -45.34
N GLY A 874 -17.40 -19.78 -44.62
CA GLY A 874 -17.33 -19.70 -43.17
C GLY A 874 -17.87 -20.90 -42.42
N ARG A 875 -18.44 -21.90 -43.11
CA ARG A 875 -19.01 -23.08 -42.46
C ARG A 875 -17.95 -24.09 -42.01
N GLY A 876 -16.81 -24.18 -42.67
CA GLY A 876 -15.71 -25.00 -42.15
C GLY A 876 -15.09 -24.37 -40.89
N ILE A 877 -15.06 -23.03 -40.82
CA ILE A 877 -14.73 -22.31 -39.58
C ILE A 877 -15.77 -22.62 -38.50
N GLY A 878 -17.06 -22.55 -38.83
CA GLY A 878 -18.14 -22.92 -37.92
C GLY A 878 -18.02 -24.36 -37.38
N LEU A 879 -17.67 -25.32 -38.24
CA LEU A 879 -17.43 -26.70 -37.84
C LEU A 879 -16.25 -26.80 -36.86
N LEU A 880 -15.15 -26.09 -37.13
CA LEU A 880 -14.01 -26.05 -36.22
C LEU A 880 -14.41 -25.53 -34.83
N LEU A 881 -15.22 -24.48 -34.75
CA LEU A 881 -15.74 -23.98 -33.46
C LEU A 881 -16.63 -25.01 -32.76
N VAL A 882 -17.50 -25.71 -33.50
CA VAL A 882 -18.32 -26.80 -32.94
C VAL A 882 -17.44 -27.92 -32.38
N LEU A 883 -16.40 -28.33 -33.11
CA LEU A 883 -15.46 -29.36 -32.65
C LEU A 883 -14.66 -28.90 -31.43
N CYS A 884 -14.22 -27.64 -31.39
CA CYS A 884 -13.52 -27.07 -30.24
C CYS A 884 -14.43 -27.02 -29.00
N GLY A 885 -15.67 -26.55 -29.17
CA GLY A 885 -16.66 -26.50 -28.10
C GLY A 885 -17.06 -27.90 -27.60
N ALA A 886 -17.23 -28.87 -28.50
CA ALA A 886 -17.50 -30.26 -28.14
C ALA A 886 -16.31 -30.88 -27.37
N ALA A 887 -15.09 -30.71 -27.86
CA ALA A 887 -13.88 -31.20 -27.20
C ALA A 887 -13.69 -30.56 -25.82
N GLY A 888 -13.87 -29.25 -25.70
CA GLY A 888 -13.78 -28.52 -24.43
C GLY A 888 -14.88 -28.93 -23.44
N CYS A 889 -16.09 -29.18 -23.91
CA CYS A 889 -17.20 -29.66 -23.09
C CYS A 889 -16.93 -31.08 -22.58
N VAL A 890 -16.51 -31.99 -23.46
CA VAL A 890 -16.10 -33.36 -23.08
C VAL A 890 -14.95 -33.33 -22.08
N ALA A 891 -13.91 -32.52 -22.31
CA ALA A 891 -12.80 -32.38 -21.38
C ALA A 891 -13.25 -31.87 -20.01
N SER A 892 -14.13 -30.87 -19.97
CA SER A 892 -14.68 -30.31 -18.72
C SER A 892 -15.57 -31.32 -17.98
N LEU A 893 -16.42 -32.05 -18.70
CA LEU A 893 -17.28 -33.09 -18.12
C LEU A 893 -16.45 -34.28 -17.60
N LEU A 894 -15.45 -34.74 -18.35
CA LEU A 894 -14.52 -35.76 -17.88
C LEU A 894 -13.75 -35.28 -16.65
N ALA A 895 -13.28 -34.03 -16.65
CA ALA A 895 -12.65 -33.40 -15.48
C ALA A 895 -13.59 -33.34 -14.27
N LEU A 896 -14.89 -33.08 -14.47
CA LEU A 896 -15.92 -33.11 -13.41
C LEU A 896 -16.18 -34.53 -12.88
N THR A 897 -16.03 -35.57 -13.71
CA THR A 897 -16.09 -36.97 -13.26
C THR A 897 -14.82 -37.43 -12.54
N CYS A 898 -13.68 -36.80 -12.83
CA CYS A 898 -12.41 -37.10 -12.17
C CYS A 898 -12.41 -36.54 -10.74
N THR A 899 -12.64 -37.40 -9.76
CA THR A 899 -12.74 -37.03 -8.34
C THR A 899 -11.51 -36.29 -7.83
N ARG A 900 -10.30 -36.67 -8.31
CA ARG A 900 -9.03 -36.03 -7.92
C ARG A 900 -8.94 -34.58 -8.41
N LEU A 901 -9.37 -34.31 -9.63
CA LEU A 901 -9.32 -32.97 -10.20
C LEU A 901 -10.46 -32.10 -9.65
N ARG A 902 -11.68 -32.64 -9.58
CA ARG A 902 -12.85 -31.93 -9.03
C ARG A 902 -12.66 -31.46 -7.58
N HIS A 903 -12.00 -32.26 -6.76
CA HIS A 903 -11.72 -31.97 -5.35
C HIS A 903 -10.27 -31.51 -5.11
N LEU A 904 -9.57 -31.01 -6.13
CA LEU A 904 -8.18 -30.57 -6.01
C LEU A 904 -8.02 -29.51 -4.91
N ASP A 905 -8.97 -28.59 -4.77
CA ASP A 905 -8.99 -27.60 -3.69
C ASP A 905 -8.98 -28.20 -2.28
N ALA A 906 -9.53 -29.41 -2.09
CA ALA A 906 -9.51 -30.13 -0.82
C ALA A 906 -8.32 -31.10 -0.69
N LEU A 907 -7.86 -31.68 -1.79
CA LEU A 907 -6.82 -32.72 -1.80
C LEU A 907 -5.39 -32.16 -1.75
N VAL A 908 -5.16 -30.97 -2.29
CA VAL A 908 -3.87 -30.28 -2.14
C VAL A 908 -4.01 -29.28 -1.00
N PRO A 909 -3.19 -29.33 0.07
CA PRO A 909 -3.28 -28.36 1.15
C PRO A 909 -2.95 -26.94 0.68
N ASP A 910 -3.61 -25.95 1.28
CA ASP A 910 -3.21 -24.56 1.08
C ASP A 910 -1.80 -24.37 1.62
N GLN A 911 -0.93 -23.71 0.86
CA GLN A 911 0.45 -23.46 1.29
C GLN A 911 0.45 -22.37 2.35
N THR A 912 0.64 -22.76 3.61
CA THR A 912 0.77 -21.84 4.75
C THR A 912 2.23 -21.47 4.98
N HIS A 913 2.50 -20.51 5.88
CA HIS A 913 3.81 -19.87 6.02
C HIS A 913 4.94 -20.81 6.51
N ASP A 914 4.60 -22.01 6.99
CA ASP A 914 5.52 -22.93 7.67
C ASP A 914 6.04 -24.09 6.79
N ASP A 915 5.34 -24.47 5.70
CA ASP A 915 5.63 -25.70 4.94
C ASP A 915 6.76 -25.56 3.88
N ALA A 916 7.19 -24.33 3.57
CA ALA A 916 8.17 -24.07 2.50
C ALA A 916 9.59 -24.59 2.81
N ARG A 917 9.93 -24.80 4.10
CA ARG A 917 11.27 -25.26 4.51
C ARG A 917 11.50 -26.75 4.32
N ASP A 918 10.44 -27.57 4.30
CA ASP A 918 10.58 -29.03 4.19
C ASP A 918 10.68 -29.50 2.73
N LEU A 919 9.97 -28.86 1.79
CA LEU A 919 10.00 -29.20 0.36
C LEU A 919 11.34 -28.90 -0.33
N LEU A 920 12.10 -27.92 0.17
CA LEU A 920 13.42 -27.56 -0.36
C LEU A 920 14.55 -28.37 0.27
N ARG A 921 14.33 -29.01 1.43
CA ARG A 921 15.33 -29.83 2.13
C ARG A 921 15.19 -31.32 1.87
N ASN A 922 13.97 -31.82 1.74
CA ASN A 922 13.70 -33.26 1.62
C ASN A 922 12.83 -33.51 0.39
N GLY A 923 13.42 -34.00 -0.70
CA GLY A 923 12.70 -34.44 -1.90
C GLY A 923 11.79 -35.65 -1.62
N VAL A 924 10.73 -35.46 -0.84
CA VAL A 924 9.78 -36.48 -0.44
C VAL A 924 8.53 -36.33 -1.28
N ALA A 925 8.27 -37.37 -2.07
CA ALA A 925 7.03 -37.53 -2.82
C ALA A 925 5.86 -37.64 -1.84
N VAL A 926 4.85 -36.77 -2.00
CA VAL A 926 3.53 -37.00 -1.42
C VAL A 926 2.76 -37.83 -2.45
N THR A 927 2.59 -39.12 -2.14
CA THR A 927 1.79 -40.09 -2.90
C THR A 927 0.30 -39.75 -2.90
#